data_AF-A0A1F3IIY0-F1
#
_entry.id   AF-A0A1F3IIY0-F1
#
_cell.length_a   1.000
_cell.length_b   1.000
_cell.length_c   1.000
_cell.angle_alpha   90.00
_cell.angle_beta   90.00
_cell.angle_gamma   90.00
#
_symmetry.space_group_name_H-M   'P 1'
#
loop_
_entity.id
_entity.type
_entity.pdbx_description
1 polymer ?
#
loop_
_entity_poly.entity_id
_entity_poly.type
_entity_poly.pdbx_seq_one_letter_code
_entity_poly.pdbx_strand_id
1 'polypeptide(L)'
;MKDSKSNIVYFSIGLVIFLLTFPSFVITHYNGLDASYFWALNYFFADYKETFGTLIYPFGPLGFLKSPFFIGANYQTGIIFYSLVRGLLVSFLLILSRKNKLKVTYAAGVILLILFFSTFDNSIIGLVLAGILLHQKTNKIWYLLVSVIISVTAVFIKSSLGLSCFSIILVYSAYQFLYKKYYLLPVWFLTLSVIGVILIGSFYGLFHFLFSTVKMISGYSSALSLFPDNNWFFLSLSLILFATIPFILRKKETYLLYALMAFASFAAWKHAIVREDIFHNRIFLDFLIIFFGFLLIITQEKKRWVFIPMLLSILFFALNMRNIPGYDKPIHFSNSPVNFYKSIINFKTSRLKGENSVNESLKVAILDNSTRSIIGDKSIDIFPWELSYIPSNSLNWKPRATLQAGAYSLWIDSISASAFLLTTGPEYVLFHFNDCPNYTKLGSLDGRYILNDEPLSILNLLSNYKIVQSTTEYALLAKRPESVFSEPKLIKRESRKWKEWIGVPHSENGILRVKFYYSEKLLAKIKSFLYKGEFFQIEYKFTDGTIYLYRFNPETAISGLWINPFIIDINKPELNKNVEFIRLSSNGQDLLDQQINLEWNVIECTDSTDLSYLENLQAPIKEPIIYSKNDFESKPDCWSWNSENHDSLKVYSGKFSNRIKRNGFSASYVIPVDSINSETGYIEFFASCQAFLNKKSNSLVVLSIEKDGKPAFWTSKSLDKLFSDSWNENQFRIFLNIDQYNGHILSFYIWNPDGDTCWIDDLIVSINN
;
A
#
# COMPACT_ATOMS: atom_id res chain seq x y z
N MET A 1 -36.73 43.84 -4.75
CA MET A 1 -35.78 43.92 -5.89
C MET A 1 -34.29 43.82 -5.51
N LYS A 2 -33.79 44.41 -4.40
CA LYS A 2 -32.36 44.27 -4.01
C LYS A 2 -31.95 42.83 -3.65
N ASP A 3 -32.81 42.10 -2.91
CA ASP A 3 -32.52 40.71 -2.54
C ASP A 3 -32.61 39.72 -3.71
N SER A 4 -33.50 39.95 -4.68
CA SER A 4 -33.59 39.10 -5.87
C SER A 4 -32.37 39.25 -6.77
N LYS A 5 -31.91 40.48 -7.02
CA LYS A 5 -30.65 40.74 -7.75
C LYS A 5 -29.44 40.11 -7.06
N SER A 6 -29.37 40.19 -5.72
CA SER A 6 -28.30 39.54 -4.97
C SER A 6 -28.32 38.01 -5.12
N ASN A 7 -29.49 37.37 -5.01
CA ASN A 7 -29.59 35.92 -5.13
C ASN A 7 -29.20 35.42 -6.54
N ILE A 8 -29.54 36.15 -7.60
CA ILE A 8 -29.12 35.83 -8.97
C ILE A 8 -27.60 35.86 -9.08
N VAL A 9 -26.93 36.89 -8.53
CA VAL A 9 -25.46 36.98 -8.56
C VAL A 9 -24.79 35.80 -7.85
N TYR A 10 -25.27 35.43 -6.65
CA TYR A 10 -24.71 34.28 -5.92
C TYR A 10 -24.95 32.96 -6.66
N PHE A 11 -26.12 32.79 -7.29
CA PHE A 11 -26.42 31.62 -8.10
C PHE A 11 -25.49 31.51 -9.31
N SER A 12 -25.34 32.60 -10.08
CA SER A 12 -24.44 32.63 -11.24
C SER A 12 -22.98 32.34 -10.85
N ILE A 13 -22.50 32.94 -9.76
CA ILE A 13 -21.15 32.67 -9.24
C ILE A 13 -21.01 31.22 -8.81
N GLY A 14 -22.01 30.67 -8.12
CA GLY A 14 -22.02 29.26 -7.72
C GLY A 14 -21.95 28.31 -8.91
N LEU A 15 -22.72 28.59 -9.96
CA LEU A 15 -22.69 27.80 -11.20
C LEU A 15 -21.32 27.86 -11.87
N VAL A 16 -20.71 29.05 -11.98
CA VAL A 16 -19.37 29.21 -12.55
C VAL A 16 -18.33 28.44 -11.74
N ILE A 17 -18.33 28.57 -10.41
CA ILE A 17 -17.42 27.84 -9.53
C ILE A 17 -17.59 26.33 -9.70
N PHE A 18 -18.84 25.85 -9.72
CA PHE A 18 -19.15 24.43 -9.92
C PHE A 18 -18.59 23.89 -11.23
N LEU A 19 -18.78 24.62 -12.34
CA LEU A 19 -18.25 24.23 -13.64
C LEU A 19 -16.72 24.28 -13.70
N LEU A 20 -16.10 25.31 -13.11
CA LEU A 20 -14.64 25.45 -13.09
C LEU A 20 -13.95 24.35 -12.27
N THR A 21 -14.63 23.82 -11.26
CA THR A 21 -14.08 22.84 -10.31
C THR A 21 -14.76 21.48 -10.43
N PHE A 22 -15.32 21.18 -11.61
CA PHE A 22 -16.03 19.93 -11.81
C PHE A 22 -15.09 18.72 -11.64
N PRO A 23 -15.50 17.71 -10.86
CA PRO A 23 -14.62 16.63 -10.48
C PRO A 23 -14.21 15.74 -11.65
N SER A 24 -13.00 15.18 -11.57
CA SER A 24 -12.61 14.10 -12.48
C SER A 24 -13.28 12.78 -12.09
N PHE A 25 -13.66 12.01 -13.09
CA PHE A 25 -14.07 10.62 -12.94
C PHE A 25 -13.06 9.78 -13.70
N VAL A 26 -12.46 8.81 -13.02
CA VAL A 26 -11.47 7.93 -13.64
C VAL A 26 -12.19 7.09 -14.69
N ILE A 27 -11.75 7.25 -15.94
CA ILE A 27 -12.19 6.43 -17.05
C ILE A 27 -11.07 5.38 -17.20
N THR A 28 -11.26 4.28 -16.47
CA THR A 28 -10.82 2.91 -16.78
C THR A 28 -9.35 2.52 -16.69
N HIS A 29 -9.08 1.58 -15.77
CA HIS A 29 -8.21 0.40 -15.89
C HIS A 29 -8.78 -0.68 -14.95
N TYR A 30 -8.71 -1.96 -15.31
CA TYR A 30 -9.18 -3.08 -14.47
C TYR A 30 -8.07 -3.85 -13.76
N ASN A 31 -6.80 -3.59 -14.13
CA ASN A 31 -5.69 -4.40 -13.66
C ASN A 31 -4.94 -3.72 -12.52
N GLY A 32 -4.33 -4.55 -11.68
CA GLY A 32 -3.56 -4.14 -10.53
C GLY A 32 -4.38 -4.15 -9.25
N LEU A 33 -3.67 -3.97 -8.14
CA LEU A 33 -4.19 -4.05 -6.78
C LEU A 33 -5.42 -3.14 -6.57
N ASP A 34 -5.32 -1.85 -6.88
CA ASP A 34 -6.40 -0.90 -6.60
C ASP A 34 -7.60 -1.04 -7.54
N ALA A 35 -7.37 -1.27 -8.82
CA ALA A 35 -8.42 -1.38 -9.81
C ALA A 35 -9.32 -2.61 -9.56
N SER A 36 -8.72 -3.71 -9.10
CA SER A 36 -9.40 -4.98 -8.86
C SER A 36 -10.54 -4.86 -7.83
N TYR A 37 -10.31 -4.23 -6.67
CA TYR A 37 -11.39 -4.09 -5.69
C TYR A 37 -12.41 -3.03 -6.10
N PHE A 38 -12.02 -1.98 -6.84
CA PHE A 38 -13.01 -1.03 -7.36
C PHE A 38 -13.95 -1.67 -8.38
N TRP A 39 -13.44 -2.61 -9.20
CA TRP A 39 -14.29 -3.44 -10.05
C TRP A 39 -15.25 -4.27 -9.21
N ALA A 40 -14.75 -5.01 -8.22
CA ALA A 40 -15.57 -5.86 -7.35
C ALA A 40 -16.72 -5.09 -6.67
N LEU A 41 -16.45 -3.89 -6.15
CA LEU A 41 -17.48 -3.06 -5.51
C LEU A 41 -18.58 -2.62 -6.50
N ASN A 42 -18.22 -2.33 -7.74
CA ASN A 42 -19.20 -2.00 -8.79
C ASN A 42 -20.00 -3.25 -9.20
N TYR A 43 -19.33 -4.39 -9.35
CA TYR A 43 -19.95 -5.67 -9.70
C TYR A 43 -20.94 -6.13 -8.63
N PHE A 44 -20.57 -6.11 -7.35
CA PHE A 44 -21.48 -6.48 -6.26
C PHE A 44 -22.68 -5.55 -6.14
N PHE A 45 -22.49 -4.24 -6.35
CA PHE A 45 -23.62 -3.32 -6.28
C PHE A 45 -24.61 -3.52 -7.44
N ALA A 46 -24.13 -3.90 -8.62
CA ALA A 46 -24.98 -4.18 -9.77
C ALA A 46 -25.74 -5.51 -9.59
N ASP A 47 -25.02 -6.59 -9.27
CA ASP A 47 -25.52 -7.95 -9.50
C ASP A 47 -25.53 -8.86 -8.26
N TYR A 48 -24.83 -8.53 -7.16
CA TYR A 48 -24.65 -9.41 -5.98
C TYR A 48 -24.68 -8.67 -4.64
N LYS A 49 -25.76 -7.91 -4.37
CA LYS A 49 -25.85 -6.98 -3.24
C LYS A 49 -25.79 -7.67 -1.87
N GLU A 50 -26.25 -8.91 -1.78
CA GLU A 50 -26.21 -9.74 -0.58
C GLU A 50 -24.78 -9.95 -0.04
N THR A 51 -23.77 -9.89 -0.92
CA THR A 51 -22.35 -10.04 -0.57
C THR A 51 -21.89 -8.98 0.44
N PHE A 52 -22.51 -7.80 0.45
CA PHE A 52 -22.12 -6.72 1.37
C PHE A 52 -22.41 -7.02 2.84
N GLY A 53 -23.31 -7.97 3.16
CA GLY A 53 -23.54 -8.40 4.55
C GLY A 53 -22.36 -9.18 5.14
N THR A 54 -21.57 -9.82 4.28
CA THR A 54 -20.44 -10.67 4.65
C THR A 54 -19.09 -10.09 4.26
N LEU A 55 -19.06 -9.03 3.45
CA LEU A 55 -17.85 -8.34 3.02
C LEU A 55 -17.08 -7.73 4.21
N ILE A 56 -15.80 -8.04 4.30
CA ILE A 56 -14.83 -7.47 5.25
C ILE A 56 -13.81 -6.70 4.44
N TYR A 57 -14.15 -5.46 4.11
CA TYR A 57 -13.29 -4.58 3.33
C TYR A 57 -13.50 -3.12 3.76
N PRO A 58 -12.48 -2.22 3.66
CA PRO A 58 -12.62 -0.82 4.09
C PRO A 58 -13.72 -0.02 3.39
N PHE A 59 -14.31 -0.56 2.32
CA PHE A 59 -15.39 0.02 1.55
C PHE A 59 -16.68 -0.77 1.74
N GLY A 60 -17.81 -0.06 1.78
CA GLY A 60 -19.14 -0.65 1.95
C GLY A 60 -19.97 -0.70 0.66
N PRO A 61 -21.29 -0.92 0.78
CA PRO A 61 -22.22 -1.01 -0.35
C PRO A 61 -22.19 0.19 -1.31
N LEU A 62 -21.84 1.38 -0.81
CA LEU A 62 -21.78 2.61 -1.60
C LEU A 62 -20.33 2.97 -2.01
N GLY A 63 -19.37 2.08 -1.78
CA GLY A 63 -17.96 2.28 -2.11
C GLY A 63 -17.72 2.54 -3.61
N PHE A 64 -18.57 1.95 -4.46
CA PHE A 64 -18.55 2.19 -5.91
C PHE A 64 -18.71 3.67 -6.29
N LEU A 65 -19.38 4.50 -5.47
CA LEU A 65 -19.55 5.94 -5.74
C LEU A 65 -18.23 6.71 -5.80
N LYS A 66 -17.18 6.21 -5.14
CA LYS A 66 -15.85 6.82 -5.14
C LYS A 66 -15.12 6.60 -6.47
N SER A 67 -15.29 5.42 -7.06
CA SER A 67 -14.69 5.03 -8.35
C SER A 67 -15.73 4.26 -9.17
N PRO A 68 -16.69 4.98 -9.78
CA PRO A 68 -17.80 4.33 -10.43
C PRO A 68 -17.38 3.85 -11.82
N PHE A 69 -17.76 2.63 -12.18
CA PHE A 69 -17.44 2.01 -13.46
C PHE A 69 -18.66 1.89 -14.36
N PHE A 70 -18.44 1.63 -15.66
CA PHE A 70 -19.49 1.41 -16.66
C PHE A 70 -20.15 0.03 -16.52
N ILE A 71 -20.59 -0.31 -15.31
CA ILE A 71 -21.33 -1.52 -14.97
C ILE A 71 -22.74 -1.07 -14.56
N GLY A 72 -23.76 -1.54 -15.29
CA GLY A 72 -25.14 -1.07 -15.12
C GLY A 72 -25.27 0.46 -15.17
N ALA A 73 -25.90 1.05 -14.16
CA ALA A 73 -26.07 2.49 -14.01
C ALA A 73 -25.07 3.14 -13.01
N ASN A 74 -24.02 2.42 -12.62
CA ASN A 74 -23.13 2.84 -11.53
C ASN A 74 -22.37 4.12 -11.86
N TYR A 75 -21.83 4.25 -13.08
CA TYR A 75 -21.15 5.45 -13.56
C TYR A 75 -22.04 6.69 -13.48
N GLN A 76 -23.26 6.62 -14.02
CA GLN A 76 -24.23 7.71 -14.01
C GLN A 76 -24.64 8.06 -12.59
N THR A 77 -24.87 7.05 -11.75
CA THR A 77 -25.21 7.23 -10.33
C THR A 77 -24.09 7.96 -9.58
N GLY A 78 -22.83 7.56 -9.81
CA GLY A 78 -21.66 8.21 -9.23
C GLY A 78 -21.51 9.66 -9.67
N ILE A 79 -21.69 9.96 -10.96
CA ILE A 79 -21.67 11.34 -11.47
C ILE A 79 -22.76 12.19 -10.84
N ILE A 80 -24.00 11.71 -10.81
CA ILE A 80 -25.13 12.44 -10.25
C ILE A 80 -24.89 12.70 -8.77
N PHE A 81 -24.53 11.66 -8.02
CA PHE A 81 -24.24 11.76 -6.59
C PHE A 81 -23.14 12.78 -6.31
N TYR A 82 -22.00 12.67 -6.98
CA TYR A 82 -20.87 13.56 -6.68
C TYR A 82 -21.14 15.01 -7.16
N SER A 83 -21.84 15.18 -8.28
CA SER A 83 -22.31 16.49 -8.75
C SER A 83 -23.25 17.15 -7.73
N LEU A 84 -24.17 16.39 -7.13
CA LEU A 84 -25.06 16.88 -6.08
C LEU A 84 -24.27 17.28 -4.83
N VAL A 85 -23.34 16.44 -4.35
CA VAL A 85 -22.46 16.75 -3.21
C VAL A 85 -21.68 18.04 -3.47
N ARG A 86 -21.10 18.18 -4.66
CA ARG A 86 -20.34 19.39 -5.07
C ARG A 86 -21.21 20.62 -5.15
N GLY A 87 -22.37 20.54 -5.81
CA GLY A 87 -23.31 21.66 -5.91
C GLY A 87 -23.82 22.13 -4.55
N LEU A 88 -24.13 21.20 -3.65
CA LEU A 88 -24.51 21.49 -2.27
C LEU A 88 -23.36 22.13 -1.49
N LEU A 89 -22.14 21.61 -1.62
CA LEU A 89 -20.96 22.18 -0.96
C LEU A 89 -20.70 23.62 -1.41
N VAL A 90 -20.71 23.89 -2.72
CA VAL A 90 -20.58 25.25 -3.29
C VAL A 90 -21.64 26.17 -2.71
N SER A 91 -22.91 25.72 -2.72
CA SER A 91 -24.04 26.49 -2.22
C SER A 91 -23.90 26.79 -0.73
N PHE A 92 -23.51 25.80 0.07
CA PHE A 92 -23.34 25.95 1.52
C PHE A 92 -22.19 26.91 1.83
N LEU A 93 -21.05 26.79 1.14
CA LEU A 93 -19.92 27.68 1.35
C LEU A 93 -20.23 29.13 0.94
N LEU A 94 -21.00 29.35 -0.13
CA LEU A 94 -21.45 30.69 -0.53
C LEU A 94 -22.42 31.30 0.48
N ILE A 95 -23.39 30.53 0.97
CA ILE A 95 -24.32 30.96 2.01
C ILE A 95 -23.55 31.26 3.31
N LEU A 96 -22.61 30.39 3.70
CA LEU A 96 -21.80 30.56 4.90
C LEU A 96 -20.94 31.83 4.78
N SER A 97 -20.32 32.06 3.63
CA SER A 97 -19.55 33.28 3.33
C SER A 97 -20.41 34.54 3.41
N ARG A 98 -21.63 34.50 2.87
CA ARG A 98 -22.60 35.61 2.96
C ARG A 98 -23.01 35.87 4.42
N LYS A 99 -23.27 34.82 5.20
CA LYS A 99 -23.60 34.93 6.64
C LYS A 99 -22.43 35.42 7.48
N ASN A 100 -21.20 35.16 7.04
CA ASN A 100 -20.00 35.73 7.61
C ASN A 100 -19.66 37.11 7.06
N LYS A 101 -20.49 37.72 6.19
CA LYS A 101 -20.29 39.06 5.59
C LYS A 101 -19.00 39.18 4.75
N LEU A 102 -18.56 38.11 4.10
CA LEU A 102 -17.42 38.17 3.19
C LEU A 102 -17.81 38.82 1.86
N LYS A 103 -16.89 39.61 1.29
CA LYS A 103 -17.01 40.10 -0.08
C LYS A 103 -17.11 38.89 -1.03
N VAL A 104 -18.07 38.92 -1.95
CA VAL A 104 -18.38 37.76 -2.80
C VAL A 104 -17.18 37.32 -3.65
N THR A 105 -16.35 38.26 -4.11
CA THR A 105 -15.13 37.97 -4.88
C THR A 105 -14.07 37.23 -4.05
N TYR A 106 -13.86 37.68 -2.81
CA TYR A 106 -12.98 37.00 -1.86
C TYR A 106 -13.51 35.59 -1.53
N ALA A 107 -14.82 35.48 -1.26
CA ALA A 107 -15.46 34.19 -1.01
C ALA A 107 -15.30 33.24 -2.20
N ALA A 108 -15.53 33.72 -3.43
CA ALA A 108 -15.34 32.94 -4.64
C ALA A 108 -13.90 32.42 -4.78
N GLY A 109 -12.89 33.27 -4.53
CA GLY A 109 -11.48 32.86 -4.55
C GLY A 109 -11.15 31.77 -3.52
N VAL A 110 -11.63 31.91 -2.28
CA VAL A 110 -11.41 30.89 -1.24
C VAL A 110 -12.17 29.60 -1.54
N ILE A 111 -13.39 29.68 -2.09
CA ILE A 111 -14.18 28.50 -2.47
C ILE A 111 -13.52 27.77 -3.64
N LEU A 112 -13.01 28.50 -4.64
CA LEU A 112 -12.22 27.90 -5.72
C LEU A 112 -11.00 27.17 -5.16
N LEU A 113 -10.25 27.79 -4.24
CA LEU A 113 -9.12 27.16 -3.56
C LEU A 113 -9.55 25.85 -2.87
N ILE A 114 -10.62 25.88 -2.07
CA ILE A 114 -11.14 24.66 -1.41
C ILE A 114 -11.47 23.59 -2.45
N LEU A 115 -12.17 23.93 -3.51
CA LEU A 115 -12.72 22.96 -4.45
C LEU A 115 -11.71 22.41 -5.45
N PHE A 116 -10.67 23.17 -5.81
CA PHE A 116 -9.57 22.68 -6.65
C PHE A 116 -8.79 21.56 -5.96
N PHE A 117 -8.53 21.69 -4.66
CA PHE A 117 -7.82 20.69 -3.85
C PHE A 117 -8.75 19.67 -3.19
N SER A 118 -10.07 19.86 -3.29
CA SER A 118 -11.01 18.89 -2.72
C SER A 118 -11.02 17.60 -3.52
N THR A 119 -10.71 16.50 -2.85
CA THR A 119 -10.96 15.14 -3.31
C THR A 119 -12.41 14.72 -3.02
N PHE A 120 -12.83 13.54 -3.48
CA PHE A 120 -14.14 12.99 -3.17
C PHE A 120 -14.42 12.96 -1.66
N ASP A 121 -13.50 12.40 -0.88
CA ASP A 121 -13.60 12.25 0.57
C ASP A 121 -13.68 13.62 1.25
N ASN A 122 -12.78 14.55 0.88
CA ASN A 122 -12.74 15.88 1.45
C ASN A 122 -13.98 16.73 1.09
N SER A 123 -14.61 16.49 -0.07
CA SER A 123 -15.86 17.16 -0.45
C SER A 123 -17.01 16.76 0.47
N ILE A 124 -17.11 15.46 0.81
CA ILE A 124 -18.14 14.93 1.70
C ILE A 124 -17.92 15.44 3.13
N ILE A 125 -16.69 15.37 3.65
CA ILE A 125 -16.33 15.91 4.96
C ILE A 125 -16.63 17.42 5.02
N GLY A 126 -16.23 18.15 3.98
CA GLY A 126 -16.50 19.58 3.85
C GLY A 126 -17.99 19.91 3.80
N LEU A 127 -18.81 19.11 3.13
CA LEU A 127 -20.27 19.31 3.08
C LEU A 127 -20.91 19.13 4.46
N VAL A 128 -20.53 18.07 5.19
CA VAL A 128 -20.99 17.84 6.56
C VAL A 128 -20.59 19.02 7.45
N LEU A 129 -19.33 19.44 7.42
CA LEU A 129 -18.81 20.57 8.19
C LEU A 129 -19.54 21.88 7.85
N ALA A 130 -19.70 22.20 6.56
CA ALA A 130 -20.38 23.41 6.11
C ALA A 130 -21.84 23.43 6.58
N GLY A 131 -22.54 22.30 6.51
CA GLY A 131 -23.92 22.16 6.99
C GLY A 131 -24.02 22.37 8.50
N ILE A 132 -23.11 21.80 9.28
CA ILE A 132 -23.06 22.00 10.74
C ILE A 132 -22.79 23.47 11.11
N LEU A 133 -21.83 24.12 10.45
CA LEU A 133 -21.54 25.53 10.68
C LEU A 133 -22.72 26.43 10.28
N LEU A 134 -23.43 26.10 9.20
CA LEU A 134 -24.64 26.81 8.78
C LEU A 134 -25.80 26.60 9.73
N HIS A 135 -26.02 25.38 10.22
CA HIS A 135 -27.00 25.10 11.26
C HIS A 135 -26.69 25.92 12.52
N GLN A 136 -25.42 25.95 12.96
CA GLN A 136 -25.02 26.76 14.11
C GLN A 136 -25.28 28.25 13.92
N LYS A 137 -25.10 28.77 12.70
CA LYS A 137 -25.27 30.20 12.39
C LYS A 137 -26.73 30.60 12.11
N THR A 138 -27.56 29.68 11.63
CA THR A 138 -28.92 30.00 11.14
C THR A 138 -30.04 29.31 11.89
N ASN A 139 -29.73 28.30 12.71
CA ASN A 139 -30.67 27.44 13.43
C ASN A 139 -31.69 26.73 12.53
N LYS A 140 -31.41 26.59 11.23
CA LYS A 140 -32.30 25.91 10.27
C LYS A 140 -32.00 24.42 10.21
N ILE A 141 -32.98 23.60 10.62
CA ILE A 141 -32.82 22.15 10.81
C ILE A 141 -32.39 21.39 9.55
N TRP A 142 -32.77 21.86 8.35
CA TRP A 142 -32.47 21.13 7.12
C TRP A 142 -30.97 21.00 6.85
N TYR A 143 -30.14 21.98 7.24
CA TYR A 143 -28.67 21.85 7.13
C TYR A 143 -28.16 20.69 7.99
N LEU A 144 -28.75 20.51 9.17
CA LEU A 144 -28.42 19.43 10.08
C LEU A 144 -28.86 18.08 9.50
N LEU A 145 -30.07 18.00 8.93
CA LEU A 145 -30.57 16.78 8.30
C LEU A 145 -29.69 16.35 7.12
N VAL A 146 -29.30 17.29 6.25
CA VAL A 146 -28.36 17.01 5.15
C VAL A 146 -27.03 16.50 5.70
N SER A 147 -26.46 17.17 6.72
CA SER A 147 -25.21 16.72 7.36
C SER A 147 -25.32 15.32 7.97
N VAL A 148 -26.45 14.97 8.60
CA VAL A 148 -26.69 13.62 9.17
C VAL A 148 -26.79 12.58 8.06
N ILE A 149 -27.61 12.82 7.04
CA ILE A 149 -27.79 11.88 5.92
C ILE A 149 -26.45 11.63 5.22
N ILE A 150 -25.72 12.69 4.85
CA ILE A 150 -24.42 12.56 4.19
C ILE A 150 -23.38 11.87 5.08
N SER A 151 -23.40 12.14 6.40
CA SER A 151 -22.52 11.48 7.37
C SER A 151 -22.83 9.98 7.50
N VAL A 152 -24.09 9.56 7.44
CA VAL A 152 -24.46 8.15 7.43
C VAL A 152 -24.08 7.49 6.09
N THR A 153 -24.37 8.15 4.96
CA THR A 153 -23.95 7.66 3.63
C THR A 153 -22.44 7.43 3.57
N ALA A 154 -21.65 8.33 4.18
CA ALA A 154 -20.19 8.21 4.28
C ALA A 154 -19.71 6.90 4.91
N VAL A 155 -20.43 6.39 5.93
CA VAL A 155 -20.12 5.09 6.59
C VAL A 155 -20.21 3.92 5.61
N PHE A 156 -21.20 3.95 4.72
CA PHE A 156 -21.38 2.90 3.70
C PHE A 156 -20.52 3.09 2.45
N ILE A 157 -19.80 4.21 2.33
CA ILE A 157 -18.82 4.42 1.25
C ILE A 157 -17.46 3.86 1.68
N LYS A 158 -16.85 4.43 2.72
CA LYS A 158 -15.50 4.06 3.20
C LYS A 158 -15.42 4.29 4.71
N SER A 159 -14.86 3.33 5.45
CA SER A 159 -14.76 3.37 6.91
C SER A 159 -14.11 4.65 7.46
N SER A 160 -12.97 5.07 6.90
CA SER A 160 -12.25 6.28 7.31
C SER A 160 -13.04 7.57 7.05
N LEU A 161 -13.81 7.59 5.95
CA LEU A 161 -14.65 8.72 5.57
C LEU A 161 -15.86 8.83 6.51
N GLY A 162 -16.52 7.70 6.77
CA GLY A 162 -17.60 7.58 7.75
C GLY A 162 -17.19 8.03 9.15
N LEU A 163 -16.04 7.56 9.64
CA LEU A 163 -15.51 7.94 10.95
C LEU A 163 -15.26 9.46 11.06
N SER A 164 -14.68 10.06 10.02
CA SER A 164 -14.43 11.51 9.98
C SER A 164 -15.74 12.30 10.04
N CYS A 165 -16.73 11.94 9.22
CA CYS A 165 -18.04 12.59 9.24
C CYS A 165 -18.81 12.35 10.54
N PHE A 166 -18.75 11.15 11.10
CA PHE A 166 -19.38 10.82 12.38
C PHE A 166 -18.76 11.62 13.52
N SER A 167 -17.43 11.79 13.54
CA SER A 167 -16.77 12.57 14.59
C SER A 167 -17.22 14.04 14.62
N ILE A 168 -17.49 14.65 13.47
CA ILE A 168 -18.03 16.02 13.38
C ILE A 168 -19.43 16.06 14.01
N ILE A 169 -20.29 15.08 13.69
CA ILE A 169 -21.63 14.95 14.28
C ILE A 169 -21.54 14.71 15.79
N LEU A 170 -20.63 13.85 16.24
CA LEU A 170 -20.42 13.53 17.65
C LEU A 170 -20.01 14.76 18.47
N VAL A 171 -18.98 15.47 18.03
CA VAL A 171 -18.51 16.69 18.70
C VAL A 171 -19.60 17.77 18.68
N TYR A 172 -20.31 17.93 17.56
CA TYR A 172 -21.42 18.87 17.49
C TYR A 172 -22.56 18.49 18.42
N SER A 173 -22.91 17.20 18.51
CA SER A 173 -23.93 16.68 19.43
C SER A 173 -23.56 17.01 20.88
N ALA A 174 -22.31 16.77 21.27
CA ALA A 174 -21.81 17.10 22.60
C ALA A 174 -21.88 18.61 22.89
N TYR A 175 -21.44 19.44 21.94
CA TYR A 175 -21.57 20.89 22.04
C TYR A 175 -23.04 21.31 22.23
N GLN A 176 -23.97 20.74 21.46
CA GLN A 176 -25.39 21.09 21.54
C GLN A 176 -26.06 20.58 22.81
N PHE A 177 -25.67 19.42 23.30
CA PHE A 177 -26.13 18.91 24.58
C PHE A 177 -25.75 19.87 25.71
N LEU A 178 -24.49 20.32 25.74
CA LEU A 178 -23.98 21.24 26.76
C LEU A 178 -24.67 22.61 26.76
N TYR A 179 -25.05 23.13 25.58
CA TYR A 179 -25.61 24.49 25.46
C TYR A 179 -27.12 24.58 25.21
N LYS A 180 -27.74 23.55 24.60
CA LYS A 180 -29.14 23.56 24.14
C LYS A 180 -29.95 22.32 24.53
N LYS A 181 -29.35 21.32 25.18
CA LYS A 181 -30.00 20.11 25.72
C LYS A 181 -30.82 19.27 24.71
N TYR A 182 -30.39 19.16 23.45
CA TYR A 182 -30.99 18.21 22.49
C TYR A 182 -29.98 17.14 22.03
N TYR A 183 -30.51 15.98 21.64
CA TYR A 183 -29.74 14.78 21.33
C TYR A 183 -29.78 14.47 19.83
N LEU A 184 -28.67 14.69 19.13
CA LEU A 184 -28.55 14.42 17.70
C LEU A 184 -28.11 12.97 17.40
N LEU A 185 -27.43 12.31 18.35
CA LEU A 185 -26.96 10.93 18.18
C LEU A 185 -28.09 9.91 17.93
N PRO A 186 -29.25 9.94 18.62
CA PRO A 186 -30.35 9.02 18.33
C PRO A 186 -30.86 9.14 16.88
N VAL A 187 -30.95 10.37 16.35
CA VAL A 187 -31.36 10.61 14.95
C VAL A 187 -30.33 10.02 13.99
N TRP A 188 -29.04 10.20 14.29
CA TRP A 188 -27.96 9.64 13.48
C TRP A 188 -27.98 8.11 13.49
N PHE A 189 -28.10 7.46 14.65
CA PHE A 189 -28.18 6.00 14.77
C PHE A 189 -29.45 5.42 14.14
N LEU A 190 -30.59 6.10 14.26
CA LEU A 190 -31.82 5.71 13.57
C LEU A 190 -31.62 5.77 12.06
N THR A 191 -31.02 6.86 11.55
CA THR A 191 -30.72 7.02 10.12
C THR A 191 -29.73 5.95 9.63
N LEU A 192 -28.69 5.66 10.40
CA LEU A 192 -27.75 4.57 10.14
C LEU A 192 -28.45 3.22 10.05
N SER A 193 -29.37 2.94 10.99
CA SER A 193 -30.10 1.67 11.03
C SER A 193 -31.02 1.52 9.82
N VAL A 194 -31.79 2.57 9.50
CA VAL A 194 -32.71 2.56 8.35
C VAL A 194 -31.95 2.40 7.04
N ILE A 195 -30.95 3.25 6.78
CA ILE A 195 -30.16 3.18 5.53
C ILE A 195 -29.37 1.86 5.48
N GLY A 196 -28.79 1.44 6.59
CA GLY A 196 -28.00 0.22 6.67
C GLY A 196 -28.81 -1.04 6.38
N VAL A 197 -30.01 -1.17 6.96
CA VAL A 197 -30.89 -2.31 6.67
C VAL A 197 -31.38 -2.29 5.22
N ILE A 198 -31.66 -1.12 4.65
CA ILE A 198 -32.02 -1.01 3.21
C ILE A 198 -30.88 -1.47 2.31
N LEU A 199 -29.63 -1.09 2.63
CA LEU A 199 -28.47 -1.40 1.79
C LEU A 199 -27.98 -2.85 1.94
N ILE A 200 -27.99 -3.37 3.17
CA ILE A 200 -27.41 -4.69 3.51
C ILE A 200 -28.48 -5.78 3.53
N GLY A 201 -29.75 -5.42 3.66
CA GLY A 201 -30.89 -6.34 3.65
C GLY A 201 -31.24 -6.96 5.02
N SER A 202 -30.42 -6.77 6.07
CA SER A 202 -30.73 -7.30 7.41
C SER A 202 -30.04 -6.54 8.55
N PHE A 203 -30.63 -6.59 9.74
CA PHE A 203 -30.03 -6.05 10.97
C PHE A 203 -28.76 -6.81 11.38
N TYR A 204 -28.76 -8.14 11.22
CA TYR A 204 -27.58 -8.96 11.51
C TYR A 204 -26.42 -8.59 10.59
N GLY A 205 -26.68 -8.45 9.28
CA GLY A 205 -25.66 -8.01 8.32
C GLY A 205 -25.13 -6.61 8.62
N LEU A 206 -26.00 -5.67 9.04
CA LEU A 206 -25.56 -4.33 9.47
C LEU A 206 -24.65 -4.41 10.71
N PHE A 207 -25.03 -5.18 11.72
CA PHE A 207 -24.19 -5.36 12.90
C PHE A 207 -22.84 -5.99 12.54
N HIS A 208 -22.84 -7.03 11.70
CA HIS A 208 -21.64 -7.69 11.21
C HIS A 208 -20.75 -6.71 10.43
N PHE A 209 -21.29 -5.91 9.51
CA PHE A 209 -20.57 -4.87 8.77
C PHE A 209 -19.89 -3.84 9.70
N LEU A 210 -20.63 -3.33 10.69
CA LEU A 210 -20.09 -2.35 11.65
C LEU A 210 -19.01 -2.97 12.55
N PHE A 211 -19.23 -4.19 13.04
CA PHE A 211 -18.26 -4.93 13.85
C PHE A 211 -16.97 -5.20 13.07
N SER A 212 -17.11 -5.69 11.84
CA SER A 212 -15.99 -5.94 10.92
C SER A 212 -15.22 -4.65 10.62
N THR A 213 -15.92 -3.54 10.42
CA THR A 213 -15.30 -2.21 10.23
C THR A 213 -14.43 -1.80 11.42
N VAL A 214 -14.87 -2.05 12.65
CA VAL A 214 -14.07 -1.75 13.85
C VAL A 214 -12.85 -2.67 13.95
N LYS A 215 -13.02 -3.97 13.69
CA LYS A 215 -11.92 -4.95 13.72
C LYS A 215 -10.86 -4.70 12.66
N MET A 216 -11.25 -4.16 11.50
CA MET A 216 -10.33 -3.77 10.43
C MET A 216 -9.40 -2.59 10.78
N ILE A 217 -9.66 -1.86 11.86
CA ILE A 217 -8.79 -0.73 12.24
C ILE A 217 -7.55 -1.21 13.00
N SER A 218 -7.63 -2.36 13.69
CA SER A 218 -6.49 -2.92 14.44
C SER A 218 -5.44 -3.53 13.51
N GLY A 219 -4.16 -3.21 13.73
CA GLY A 219 -3.02 -3.78 12.98
C GLY A 219 -2.70 -3.10 11.64
N TYR A 220 -3.57 -2.22 11.12
CA TYR A 220 -3.35 -1.51 9.85
C TYR A 220 -2.01 -0.73 9.82
N SER A 221 -1.67 -0.10 10.95
CA SER A 221 -0.49 0.77 11.08
C SER A 221 0.82 0.00 10.93
N SER A 222 1.00 -1.14 11.60
CA SER A 222 2.23 -1.95 11.50
C SER A 222 2.36 -2.63 10.13
N ALA A 223 1.24 -3.06 9.55
CA ALA A 223 1.23 -3.70 8.26
C ALA A 223 1.69 -2.74 7.13
N LEU A 224 1.04 -1.60 6.93
CA LEU A 224 1.21 -0.85 5.66
C LEU A 224 2.19 0.33 5.74
N SER A 225 2.92 0.49 6.85
CA SER A 225 3.82 1.64 7.01
C SER A 225 5.02 1.60 6.05
N LEU A 226 5.37 2.75 5.46
CA LEU A 226 6.63 2.96 4.75
C LEU A 226 7.48 3.98 5.51
N PHE A 227 8.79 4.01 5.29
CA PHE A 227 9.73 4.80 6.10
C PHE A 227 10.65 5.69 5.25
N PRO A 228 10.10 6.66 4.49
CA PRO A 228 10.93 7.70 3.91
C PRO A 228 11.53 8.60 5.00
N ASP A 229 12.55 9.37 4.63
CA ASP A 229 13.24 10.27 5.55
C ASP A 229 12.41 11.51 5.89
N ASN A 230 12.08 11.71 7.16
CA ASN A 230 11.41 12.94 7.60
C ASN A 230 12.38 14.05 7.96
N ASN A 231 12.10 15.26 7.47
CA ASN A 231 12.66 16.48 8.03
C ASN A 231 11.81 16.90 9.23
N TRP A 232 12.18 16.39 10.41
CA TRP A 232 11.46 16.64 11.66
C TRP A 232 11.32 18.12 12.02
N PHE A 233 12.24 18.98 11.58
CA PHE A 233 12.12 20.43 11.79
C PHE A 233 10.93 20.99 11.00
N PHE A 234 10.86 20.73 9.70
CA PHE A 234 9.74 21.20 8.86
C PHE A 234 8.41 20.57 9.26
N LEU A 235 8.41 19.26 9.55
CA LEU A 235 7.21 18.56 9.98
C LEU A 235 6.66 19.12 11.30
N SER A 236 7.52 19.30 12.31
CA SER A 236 7.13 19.85 13.60
C SER A 236 6.65 21.29 13.47
N LEU A 237 7.34 22.12 12.67
CA LEU A 237 6.95 23.51 12.47
C LEU A 237 5.60 23.62 11.75
N SER A 238 5.31 22.75 10.78
CA SER A 238 4.00 22.69 10.14
C SER A 238 2.88 22.41 11.14
N LEU A 239 3.05 21.41 12.02
CA LEU A 239 2.09 21.02 13.04
C LEU A 239 1.91 22.09 14.12
N ILE A 240 2.99 22.72 14.57
CA ILE A 240 2.94 23.82 15.56
C ILE A 240 2.19 25.02 14.98
N LEU A 241 2.47 25.41 13.73
CA LEU A 241 1.76 26.52 13.08
C LEU A 241 0.28 26.22 12.90
N PHE A 242 -0.08 24.97 12.57
CA PHE A 242 -1.48 24.53 12.54
C PHE A 242 -2.13 24.64 13.93
N ALA A 243 -1.50 24.09 14.97
CA ALA A 243 -2.08 24.01 16.32
C ALA A 243 -2.17 25.37 17.06
N THR A 244 -1.35 26.36 16.70
CA THR A 244 -1.26 27.65 17.42
C THR A 244 -2.34 28.67 17.03
N ILE A 245 -2.96 28.53 15.86
CA ILE A 245 -3.92 29.50 15.32
C ILE A 245 -5.13 29.79 16.23
N PRO A 246 -5.77 28.80 16.89
CA PRO A 246 -6.85 29.07 17.84
C PRO A 246 -6.44 30.04 18.96
N PHE A 247 -5.20 29.95 19.42
CA PHE A 247 -4.65 30.79 20.50
C PHE A 247 -4.28 32.20 20.03
N ILE A 248 -4.01 32.37 18.73
CA ILE A 248 -3.75 33.67 18.09
C ILE A 248 -5.08 34.43 17.87
N LEU A 249 -6.10 33.73 17.35
CA LEU A 249 -7.38 34.34 17.01
C LEU A 249 -8.29 34.55 18.23
N ARG A 250 -8.31 33.58 19.15
CA ARG A 250 -9.14 33.60 20.37
C ARG A 250 -10.63 33.86 20.09
N LYS A 251 -11.17 33.27 19.03
CA LYS A 251 -12.59 33.40 18.63
C LYS A 251 -13.33 32.09 18.82
N LYS A 252 -14.59 32.17 19.27
CA LYS A 252 -15.44 31.00 19.53
C LYS A 252 -15.64 30.14 18.29
N GLU A 253 -15.81 30.77 17.12
CA GLU A 253 -15.97 30.08 15.83
C GLU A 253 -14.71 29.29 15.45
N THR A 254 -13.53 29.84 15.73
CA THR A 254 -12.25 29.15 15.51
C THR A 254 -12.13 27.93 16.41
N TYR A 255 -12.39 28.08 17.72
CA TYR A 255 -12.36 26.95 18.64
C TYR A 255 -13.36 25.87 18.25
N LEU A 256 -14.57 26.26 17.81
CA LEU A 256 -15.57 25.32 17.35
C LEU A 256 -15.11 24.57 16.09
N LEU A 257 -14.52 25.25 15.09
CA LEU A 257 -13.99 24.60 13.89
C LEU A 257 -12.91 23.56 14.26
N TYR A 258 -11.95 23.95 15.10
CA TYR A 258 -10.89 23.03 15.54
C TYR A 258 -11.45 21.86 16.35
N ALA A 259 -12.43 22.09 17.22
CA ALA A 259 -13.08 21.02 17.97
C ALA A 259 -13.82 20.04 17.04
N LEU A 260 -14.63 20.55 16.10
CA LEU A 260 -15.39 19.74 15.14
C LEU A 260 -14.47 18.88 14.27
N MET A 261 -13.32 19.43 13.89
CA MET A 261 -12.36 18.76 12.99
C MET A 261 -11.25 18.03 13.73
N ALA A 262 -11.17 18.04 15.07
CA ALA A 262 -10.03 17.49 15.81
C ALA A 262 -9.75 16.03 15.43
N PHE A 263 -10.77 15.19 15.45
CA PHE A 263 -10.67 13.78 15.08
C PHE A 263 -10.44 13.58 13.58
N ALA A 264 -11.10 14.37 12.72
CA ALA A 264 -10.89 14.30 11.27
C ALA A 264 -9.46 14.70 10.87
N SER A 265 -8.89 15.74 11.51
CA SER A 265 -7.50 16.15 11.33
C SER A 265 -6.53 15.08 11.79
N PHE A 266 -6.78 14.47 12.94
CA PHE A 266 -5.96 13.36 13.44
C PHE A 266 -6.04 12.14 12.52
N ALA A 267 -7.24 11.79 12.02
CA ALA A 267 -7.43 10.70 11.07
C ALA A 267 -6.74 10.97 9.73
N ALA A 268 -6.83 12.20 9.20
CA ALA A 268 -6.15 12.61 7.98
C ALA A 268 -4.63 12.56 8.14
N TRP A 269 -4.11 13.04 9.28
CA TRP A 269 -2.70 12.91 9.65
C TRP A 269 -2.26 11.44 9.69
N LYS A 270 -3.02 10.58 10.38
CA LYS A 270 -2.72 9.15 10.48
C LYS A 270 -2.76 8.45 9.13
N HIS A 271 -3.75 8.75 8.30
CA HIS A 271 -3.87 8.18 6.96
C HIS A 271 -2.67 8.55 6.07
N ALA A 272 -2.14 9.77 6.21
CA ALA A 272 -0.96 10.21 5.48
C ALA A 272 0.34 9.60 6.01
N ILE A 273 0.59 9.76 7.30
CA ILE A 273 1.90 9.48 7.89
C ILE A 273 2.16 8.00 8.14
N VAL A 274 1.11 7.18 8.29
CA VAL A 274 1.26 5.73 8.43
C VAL A 274 1.83 5.17 7.13
N ARG A 275 1.11 5.33 6.01
CA ARG A 275 1.56 4.81 4.72
C ARG A 275 2.79 5.56 4.21
N GLU A 276 2.83 6.87 4.40
CA GLU A 276 3.90 7.78 4.02
C GLU A 276 4.41 7.72 2.57
N ASP A 277 3.56 7.34 1.62
CA ASP A 277 3.84 7.56 0.20
C ASP A 277 3.37 8.95 -0.26
N ILE A 278 3.72 9.29 -1.51
CA ILE A 278 3.40 10.59 -2.09
C ILE A 278 1.88 10.80 -2.25
N PHE A 279 1.10 9.76 -2.51
CA PHE A 279 -0.35 9.87 -2.70
C PHE A 279 -1.06 10.13 -1.38
N HIS A 280 -0.69 9.41 -0.31
CA HIS A 280 -1.27 9.54 1.01
C HIS A 280 -0.90 10.87 1.68
N ASN A 281 0.36 11.33 1.53
CA ASN A 281 0.75 12.64 2.05
C ASN A 281 0.10 13.81 1.29
N ARG A 282 -0.11 13.68 -0.04
CA ARG A 282 -0.89 14.67 -0.80
C ARG A 282 -2.30 14.84 -0.25
N ILE A 283 -2.96 13.76 0.19
CA ILE A 283 -4.29 13.84 0.82
C ILE A 283 -4.27 14.74 2.08
N PHE A 284 -3.23 14.66 2.91
CA PHE A 284 -3.13 15.52 4.09
C PHE A 284 -2.76 16.97 3.74
N LEU A 285 -1.91 17.18 2.74
CA LEU A 285 -1.64 18.52 2.20
C LEU A 285 -2.94 19.18 1.70
N ASP A 286 -3.74 18.46 0.92
CA ASP A 286 -5.05 18.90 0.43
C ASP A 286 -6.00 19.19 1.60
N PHE A 287 -6.00 18.32 2.62
CA PHE A 287 -6.78 18.52 3.84
C PHE A 287 -6.40 19.82 4.55
N LEU A 288 -5.10 20.13 4.71
CA LEU A 288 -4.65 21.38 5.32
C LEU A 288 -5.16 22.60 4.55
N ILE A 289 -5.05 22.58 3.21
CA ILE A 289 -5.55 23.67 2.34
C ILE A 289 -7.05 23.88 2.54
N ILE A 290 -7.82 22.80 2.55
CA ILE A 290 -9.28 22.85 2.73
C ILE A 290 -9.64 23.35 4.14
N PHE A 291 -8.99 22.81 5.17
CA PHE A 291 -9.20 23.22 6.55
C PHE A 291 -8.96 24.73 6.71
N PHE A 292 -7.85 25.25 6.19
CA PHE A 292 -7.56 26.66 6.25
C PHE A 292 -8.50 27.50 5.37
N GLY A 293 -8.98 26.97 4.25
CA GLY A 293 -10.04 27.59 3.46
C GLY A 293 -11.32 27.79 4.27
N PHE A 294 -11.77 26.78 5.02
CA PHE A 294 -12.90 26.91 5.95
C PHE A 294 -12.64 27.97 7.02
N LEU A 295 -11.43 27.97 7.59
CA LEU A 295 -11.03 28.96 8.58
C LEU A 295 -11.09 30.40 8.02
N LEU A 296 -10.63 30.62 6.78
CA LEU A 296 -10.72 31.91 6.08
C LEU A 296 -12.17 32.35 5.82
N ILE A 297 -13.09 31.40 5.62
CA ILE A 297 -14.53 31.68 5.44
C ILE A 297 -15.17 32.17 6.74
N ILE A 298 -14.81 31.57 7.88
CA ILE A 298 -15.39 31.93 9.18
C ILE A 298 -14.68 33.10 9.87
N THR A 299 -13.45 33.45 9.46
CA THR A 299 -12.63 34.48 10.11
C THR A 299 -12.62 35.80 9.33
N GLN A 300 -13.06 36.88 9.97
CA GLN A 300 -13.11 38.23 9.38
C GLN A 300 -11.94 39.12 9.80
N GLU A 301 -11.53 39.04 11.07
CA GLU A 301 -10.49 39.88 11.67
C GLU A 301 -9.12 39.23 11.61
N LYS A 302 -8.05 40.03 11.68
CA LYS A 302 -6.67 39.54 11.77
C LYS A 302 -6.28 38.54 10.65
N LYS A 303 -6.87 38.65 9.46
CA LYS A 303 -6.65 37.71 8.33
C LYS A 303 -5.18 37.46 8.02
N ARG A 304 -4.32 38.48 8.08
CA ARG A 304 -2.86 38.34 7.90
C ARG A 304 -2.22 37.36 8.90
N TRP A 305 -2.71 37.33 10.13
CA TRP A 305 -2.24 36.45 11.20
C TRP A 305 -2.77 35.02 11.08
N VAL A 306 -3.71 34.77 10.17
CA VAL A 306 -4.13 33.41 9.77
C VAL A 306 -3.38 32.98 8.52
N PHE A 307 -3.33 33.88 7.54
CA PHE A 307 -2.80 33.62 6.21
C PHE A 307 -1.31 33.27 6.24
N ILE A 308 -0.50 33.98 7.04
CA ILE A 308 0.94 33.70 7.14
C ILE A 308 1.20 32.32 7.78
N PRO A 309 0.69 31.99 8.99
CA PRO A 309 0.86 30.66 9.56
C PRO A 309 0.29 29.54 8.69
N MET A 310 -0.82 29.77 8.00
CA MET A 310 -1.39 28.83 7.02
C MET A 310 -0.39 28.54 5.90
N LEU A 311 0.11 29.58 5.20
CA LEU A 311 1.04 29.41 4.09
C LEU A 311 2.33 28.73 4.55
N LEU A 312 2.86 29.12 5.71
CA LEU A 312 4.05 28.52 6.27
C LEU A 312 3.80 27.06 6.68
N SER A 313 2.66 26.73 7.28
CA SER A 313 2.30 25.35 7.64
C SER A 313 2.23 24.44 6.42
N ILE A 314 1.55 24.89 5.35
CA ILE A 314 1.46 24.18 4.06
C ILE A 314 2.86 24.07 3.43
N LEU A 315 3.63 25.15 3.40
CA LEU A 315 4.97 25.18 2.81
C LEU A 315 5.91 24.21 3.53
N PHE A 316 5.97 24.24 4.86
CA PHE A 316 6.85 23.34 5.61
C PHE A 316 6.44 21.88 5.46
N PHE A 317 5.14 21.58 5.41
CA PHE A 317 4.70 20.21 5.09
C PHE A 317 5.14 19.79 3.68
N ALA A 318 4.94 20.65 2.68
CA ALA A 318 5.36 20.39 1.31
C ALA A 318 6.88 20.28 1.14
N LEU A 319 7.67 21.00 1.95
CA LEU A 319 9.13 20.87 2.00
C LEU A 319 9.56 19.55 2.65
N ASN A 320 8.86 19.07 3.68
CA ASN A 320 9.09 17.75 4.25
C ASN A 320 8.86 16.64 3.22
N MET A 321 7.80 16.76 2.42
CA MET A 321 7.45 15.77 1.39
C MET A 321 8.51 15.60 0.29
N ARG A 322 9.49 16.51 0.15
CA ARG A 322 10.60 16.39 -0.83
C ARG A 322 11.45 15.14 -0.65
N ASN A 323 11.46 14.59 0.57
CA ASN A 323 12.21 13.38 0.87
C ASN A 323 11.44 12.09 0.52
N ILE A 324 10.19 12.21 0.08
CA ILE A 324 9.36 11.05 -0.26
C ILE A 324 9.62 10.65 -1.73
N PRO A 325 9.89 9.37 -2.02
CA PRO A 325 10.04 8.89 -3.39
C PRO A 325 8.85 9.29 -4.28
N GLY A 326 9.16 9.81 -5.47
CA GLY A 326 8.15 10.27 -6.44
C GLY A 326 7.58 11.67 -6.21
N TYR A 327 8.18 12.47 -5.31
CA TYR A 327 7.80 13.87 -5.09
C TYR A 327 7.85 14.73 -6.36
N ASP A 328 8.85 14.51 -7.22
CA ASP A 328 9.10 15.32 -8.44
C ASP A 328 7.99 15.23 -9.49
N LYS A 329 7.03 14.31 -9.32
CA LYS A 329 5.85 14.25 -10.18
C LYS A 329 5.01 15.52 -10.00
N PRO A 330 4.62 16.21 -11.08
CA PRO A 330 3.86 17.45 -10.98
C PRO A 330 2.57 17.29 -10.17
N ILE A 331 2.13 18.39 -9.54
CA ILE A 331 0.82 18.47 -8.91
C ILE A 331 -0.21 18.52 -10.03
N HIS A 332 -0.95 17.42 -10.24
CA HIS A 332 -2.05 17.39 -11.17
C HIS A 332 -3.32 17.90 -10.48
N PHE A 333 -3.81 19.06 -10.91
CA PHE A 333 -5.15 19.51 -10.56
C PHE A 333 -6.16 18.64 -11.32
N SER A 334 -6.75 17.68 -10.61
CA SER A 334 -7.68 16.73 -11.23
C SER A 334 -9.03 17.37 -11.54
N ASN A 335 -9.46 18.40 -10.78
CA ASN A 335 -10.74 19.08 -10.98
C ASN A 335 -10.63 20.19 -12.04
N SER A 336 -11.52 20.18 -13.04
CA SER A 336 -11.45 21.11 -14.18
C SER A 336 -12.77 21.19 -14.96
N PRO A 337 -12.99 22.27 -15.74
CA PRO A 337 -14.14 22.35 -16.67
C PRO A 337 -14.11 21.27 -17.76
N VAL A 338 -12.92 20.79 -18.13
CA VAL A 338 -12.75 19.73 -19.12
C VAL A 338 -13.44 18.45 -18.65
N ASN A 339 -13.48 18.18 -17.34
CA ASN A 339 -14.17 17.02 -16.80
C ASN A 339 -15.69 17.12 -16.95
N PHE A 340 -16.28 18.31 -16.82
CA PHE A 340 -17.71 18.52 -17.07
C PHE A 340 -18.03 18.23 -18.54
N TYR A 341 -17.23 18.78 -19.45
CA TYR A 341 -17.37 18.51 -20.87
C TYR A 341 -17.27 17.01 -21.16
N LYS A 342 -16.25 16.31 -20.65
CA LYS A 342 -16.08 14.86 -20.86
C LYS A 342 -17.22 14.02 -20.26
N SER A 343 -17.63 14.32 -19.03
CA SER A 343 -18.55 13.46 -18.26
C SER A 343 -20.02 13.71 -18.57
N ILE A 344 -20.38 14.93 -19.02
CA ILE A 344 -21.76 15.33 -19.26
C ILE A 344 -22.01 15.60 -20.75
N ILE A 345 -21.22 16.47 -21.38
CA ILE A 345 -21.49 16.93 -22.76
C ILE A 345 -21.06 15.89 -23.80
N ASN A 346 -19.83 15.36 -23.68
CA ASN A 346 -19.23 14.40 -24.59
C ASN A 346 -19.25 12.97 -24.01
N PHE A 347 -20.28 12.67 -23.22
CA PHE A 347 -20.41 11.42 -22.48
C PHE A 347 -20.25 10.18 -23.36
N LYS A 348 -20.90 10.15 -24.54
CA LYS A 348 -20.86 9.00 -25.47
C LYS A 348 -19.43 8.69 -25.93
N THR A 349 -18.66 9.69 -26.33
CA THR A 349 -17.28 9.51 -26.78
C THR A 349 -16.37 9.10 -25.63
N SER A 350 -16.54 9.73 -24.46
CA SER A 350 -15.78 9.39 -23.26
C SER A 350 -16.06 7.96 -22.78
N ARG A 351 -17.30 7.50 -22.87
CA ARG A 351 -17.70 6.13 -22.60
C ARG A 351 -17.01 5.15 -23.55
N LEU A 352 -17.09 5.37 -24.86
CA LEU A 352 -16.44 4.51 -25.86
C LEU A 352 -14.93 4.42 -25.65
N LYS A 353 -14.27 5.55 -25.35
CA LYS A 353 -12.84 5.56 -25.00
C LYS A 353 -12.52 4.76 -23.75
N GLY A 354 -13.39 4.82 -22.74
CA GLY A 354 -13.25 4.02 -21.53
C GLY A 354 -13.44 2.54 -21.77
N GLU A 355 -14.50 2.15 -22.47
CA GLU A 355 -14.75 0.76 -22.85
C GLU A 355 -13.57 0.18 -23.65
N ASN A 356 -12.97 0.96 -24.57
CA ASN A 356 -11.77 0.54 -25.29
C ASN A 356 -10.55 0.36 -24.38
N SER A 357 -10.27 1.31 -23.48
CA SER A 357 -9.15 1.21 -22.54
C SER A 357 -9.32 0.05 -21.54
N VAL A 358 -10.57 -0.20 -21.10
CA VAL A 358 -10.96 -1.42 -20.38
C VAL A 358 -10.59 -2.66 -21.18
N ASN A 359 -11.06 -2.76 -22.42
CA ASN A 359 -10.88 -3.95 -23.23
C ASN A 359 -9.40 -4.21 -23.51
N GLU A 360 -8.61 -3.16 -23.71
CA GLU A 360 -7.16 -3.26 -23.84
C GLU A 360 -6.49 -3.73 -22.54
N SER A 361 -6.91 -3.22 -21.38
CA SER A 361 -6.39 -3.66 -20.08
C SER A 361 -6.72 -5.14 -19.83
N LEU A 362 -7.96 -5.56 -20.09
CA LEU A 362 -8.44 -6.92 -19.87
C LEU A 362 -7.74 -7.97 -20.72
N LYS A 363 -7.18 -7.60 -21.90
CA LYS A 363 -6.45 -8.53 -22.77
C LYS A 363 -5.28 -9.23 -22.07
N VAL A 364 -4.63 -8.55 -21.12
CA VAL A 364 -3.50 -9.11 -20.37
C VAL A 364 -3.94 -10.23 -19.42
N ALA A 365 -5.21 -10.21 -18.99
CA ALA A 365 -5.79 -11.19 -18.09
C ALA A 365 -6.62 -12.27 -18.82
N ILE A 366 -6.45 -12.43 -20.14
CA ILE A 366 -7.10 -13.53 -20.88
C ILE A 366 -6.33 -14.82 -20.61
N LEU A 367 -7.04 -15.81 -20.07
CA LEU A 367 -6.51 -17.15 -19.84
C LEU A 367 -6.44 -17.91 -21.16
N ASP A 368 -5.47 -18.81 -21.26
CA ASP A 368 -5.35 -19.68 -22.42
C ASP A 368 -6.53 -20.68 -22.50
N ASN A 369 -6.75 -21.23 -23.71
CA ASN A 369 -7.88 -22.14 -23.94
C ASN A 369 -7.83 -23.40 -23.08
N SER A 370 -6.64 -23.90 -22.74
CA SER A 370 -6.51 -25.11 -21.92
C SER A 370 -6.94 -24.82 -20.48
N THR A 371 -6.44 -23.73 -19.88
CA THR A 371 -6.85 -23.27 -18.54
C THR A 371 -8.36 -23.05 -18.47
N ARG A 372 -8.96 -22.36 -19.45
CA ARG A 372 -10.41 -22.12 -19.48
C ARG A 372 -11.22 -23.40 -19.60
N SER A 373 -10.75 -24.36 -20.38
CA SER A 373 -11.44 -25.65 -20.55
C SER A 373 -11.41 -26.50 -19.27
N ILE A 374 -10.33 -26.42 -18.48
CA ILE A 374 -10.24 -27.09 -17.17
C ILE A 374 -11.24 -26.48 -16.18
N ILE A 375 -11.35 -25.14 -16.15
CA ILE A 375 -12.26 -24.44 -15.22
C ILE A 375 -13.72 -24.70 -15.61
N GLY A 376 -14.09 -24.52 -16.88
CA GLY A 376 -15.47 -24.60 -17.34
C GLY A 376 -16.39 -23.62 -16.58
N ASP A 377 -17.57 -24.10 -16.18
CA ASP A 377 -18.56 -23.32 -15.41
C ASP A 377 -18.38 -23.42 -13.88
N LYS A 378 -17.32 -24.09 -13.42
CA LYS A 378 -17.08 -24.35 -12.00
C LYS A 378 -16.67 -23.10 -11.26
N SER A 379 -16.95 -23.08 -9.95
CA SER A 379 -16.66 -21.92 -9.11
C SER A 379 -15.15 -21.66 -8.97
N ILE A 380 -14.74 -20.40 -9.06
CA ILE A 380 -13.33 -19.99 -8.95
C ILE A 380 -13.17 -18.71 -8.12
N ASP A 381 -12.04 -18.57 -7.43
CA ASP A 381 -11.56 -17.29 -6.87
C ASP A 381 -10.14 -16.98 -7.35
N ILE A 382 -9.72 -15.71 -7.24
CA ILE A 382 -8.38 -15.26 -7.65
C ILE A 382 -7.57 -14.83 -6.42
N PHE A 383 -6.37 -15.39 -6.30
CA PHE A 383 -5.41 -15.07 -5.26
C PHE A 383 -4.09 -14.58 -5.88
N PRO A 384 -3.40 -13.57 -5.33
CA PRO A 384 -3.77 -12.81 -4.14
C PRO A 384 -4.68 -11.59 -4.34
N TRP A 385 -4.94 -11.08 -5.56
CA TRP A 385 -5.80 -9.88 -5.72
C TRP A 385 -6.25 -9.49 -7.14
N GLU A 386 -5.74 -10.10 -8.22
CA GLU A 386 -5.96 -9.61 -9.60
C GLU A 386 -7.33 -10.04 -10.13
N LEU A 387 -8.37 -9.28 -9.79
CA LEU A 387 -9.74 -9.67 -10.08
C LEU A 387 -10.13 -9.47 -11.56
N SER A 388 -9.28 -8.85 -12.39
CA SER A 388 -9.52 -8.68 -13.83
C SER A 388 -9.67 -10.00 -14.59
N TYR A 389 -9.09 -11.11 -14.10
CA TYR A 389 -9.28 -12.44 -14.70
C TYR A 389 -10.75 -12.87 -14.75
N ILE A 390 -11.58 -12.43 -13.80
CA ILE A 390 -13.00 -12.76 -13.75
C ILE A 390 -13.76 -12.21 -14.97
N PRO A 391 -13.84 -10.87 -15.18
CA PRO A 391 -14.56 -10.31 -16.33
C PRO A 391 -13.87 -10.63 -17.66
N SER A 392 -12.53 -10.80 -17.70
CA SER A 392 -11.81 -11.16 -18.93
C SER A 392 -12.19 -12.52 -19.50
N ASN A 393 -12.61 -13.46 -18.64
CA ASN A 393 -12.85 -14.85 -19.03
C ASN A 393 -14.27 -15.34 -18.70
N SER A 394 -15.15 -14.44 -18.24
CA SER A 394 -16.54 -14.76 -17.84
C SER A 394 -16.61 -15.89 -16.80
N LEU A 395 -15.75 -15.83 -15.80
CA LEU A 395 -15.60 -16.90 -14.81
C LEU A 395 -16.72 -16.88 -13.76
N ASN A 396 -17.12 -18.06 -13.28
CA ASN A 396 -18.07 -18.22 -12.18
C ASN A 396 -17.40 -17.87 -10.84
N TRP A 397 -17.36 -16.58 -10.53
CA TRP A 397 -16.64 -16.07 -9.37
C TRP A 397 -17.34 -16.36 -8.05
N LYS A 398 -16.60 -16.98 -7.13
CA LYS A 398 -16.99 -17.15 -5.73
C LYS A 398 -16.12 -16.27 -4.84
N PRO A 399 -16.56 -15.04 -4.52
CA PRO A 399 -15.73 -14.07 -3.82
C PRO A 399 -15.45 -14.49 -2.38
N ARG A 400 -14.20 -14.34 -1.95
CA ARG A 400 -13.87 -14.35 -0.51
C ARG A 400 -14.30 -13.07 0.19
N ALA A 401 -14.61 -13.17 1.47
CA ALA A 401 -15.08 -12.06 2.29
C ALA A 401 -14.08 -10.89 2.37
N THR A 402 -12.77 -11.15 2.27
CA THR A 402 -11.71 -10.13 2.34
C THR A 402 -11.40 -9.47 0.99
N LEU A 403 -11.98 -9.94 -0.12
CA LEU A 403 -11.69 -9.59 -1.53
C LEU A 403 -10.25 -9.85 -1.99
N GLN A 404 -9.26 -9.40 -1.22
CA GLN A 404 -7.84 -9.41 -1.56
C GLN A 404 -7.02 -9.92 -0.39
N ALA A 405 -5.82 -10.43 -0.69
CA ALA A 405 -4.85 -10.79 0.32
C ALA A 405 -4.19 -9.52 0.87
N GLY A 406 -3.68 -9.61 2.10
CA GLY A 406 -3.01 -8.51 2.80
C GLY A 406 -3.52 -8.34 4.23
N ALA A 407 -3.88 -9.44 4.90
CA ALA A 407 -4.34 -9.42 6.27
C ALA A 407 -3.36 -8.68 7.19
N TYR A 408 -3.91 -7.75 7.95
CA TYR A 408 -3.17 -6.97 8.94
C TYR A 408 -3.46 -7.41 10.38
N SER A 409 -4.18 -8.52 10.57
CA SER A 409 -4.39 -9.15 11.87
C SER A 409 -4.71 -10.64 11.71
N LEU A 410 -4.45 -11.43 12.76
CA LEU A 410 -4.85 -12.83 12.86
C LEU A 410 -6.35 -13.05 12.57
N TRP A 411 -7.21 -12.14 13.04
CA TRP A 411 -8.65 -12.25 12.82
C TRP A 411 -8.98 -12.19 11.32
N ILE A 412 -8.38 -11.27 10.58
CA ILE A 412 -8.62 -11.16 9.13
C ILE A 412 -8.06 -12.35 8.38
N ASP A 413 -6.84 -12.80 8.74
CA ASP A 413 -6.25 -14.01 8.14
C ASP A 413 -7.14 -15.23 8.38
N SER A 414 -7.72 -15.38 9.58
CA SER A 414 -8.66 -16.48 9.86
C SER A 414 -9.92 -16.45 9.00
N ILE A 415 -10.44 -15.25 8.68
CA ILE A 415 -11.58 -15.11 7.77
C ILE A 415 -11.17 -15.41 6.32
N SER A 416 -10.04 -14.88 5.86
CA SER A 416 -9.49 -15.16 4.52
C SER A 416 -9.25 -16.68 4.35
N ALA A 417 -8.69 -17.33 5.37
CA ALA A 417 -8.44 -18.78 5.38
C ALA A 417 -9.72 -19.62 5.31
N SER A 418 -10.84 -19.13 5.85
CA SER A 418 -12.12 -19.83 5.79
C SER A 418 -12.68 -19.95 4.36
N ALA A 419 -12.24 -19.07 3.44
CA ALA A 419 -12.59 -19.14 2.02
C ALA A 419 -11.93 -20.31 1.29
N PHE A 420 -10.91 -20.94 1.89
CA PHE A 420 -10.18 -22.06 1.30
C PHE A 420 -10.43 -23.40 1.99
N LEU A 421 -11.51 -23.53 2.76
CA LEU A 421 -11.93 -24.82 3.33
C LEU A 421 -12.51 -25.75 2.26
N LEU A 422 -12.41 -27.06 2.47
CA LEU A 422 -12.98 -28.07 1.57
C LEU A 422 -14.50 -27.90 1.38
N THR A 423 -15.22 -27.66 2.48
CA THR A 423 -16.69 -27.57 2.50
C THR A 423 -17.23 -26.32 1.83
N THR A 424 -16.54 -25.18 1.95
CA THR A 424 -17.08 -23.86 1.57
C THR A 424 -16.30 -23.16 0.46
N GLY A 425 -15.06 -23.55 0.15
CA GLY A 425 -14.24 -22.83 -0.84
C GLY A 425 -14.71 -23.00 -2.30
N PRO A 426 -14.10 -22.29 -3.26
CA PRO A 426 -14.33 -22.52 -4.69
C PRO A 426 -13.83 -23.89 -5.16
N GLU A 427 -14.19 -24.33 -6.36
CA GLU A 427 -13.62 -25.55 -6.95
C GLU A 427 -12.21 -25.31 -7.49
N TYR A 428 -11.95 -24.10 -7.99
CA TYR A 428 -10.63 -23.68 -8.45
C TYR A 428 -10.16 -22.40 -7.75
N VAL A 429 -8.84 -22.23 -7.66
CA VAL A 429 -8.21 -20.96 -7.29
C VAL A 429 -7.15 -20.67 -8.35
N LEU A 430 -7.19 -19.48 -8.93
CA LEU A 430 -6.10 -19.00 -9.78
C LEU A 430 -5.12 -18.21 -8.91
N PHE A 431 -3.93 -18.75 -8.71
CA PHE A 431 -2.85 -18.12 -7.98
C PHE A 431 -1.96 -17.38 -8.98
N HIS A 432 -2.09 -16.06 -9.08
CA HIS A 432 -1.24 -15.24 -9.93
C HIS A 432 0.07 -14.88 -9.24
N PHE A 433 1.16 -14.85 -10.01
CA PHE A 433 2.50 -14.57 -9.53
C PHE A 433 2.78 -13.07 -9.56
N ASN A 434 3.58 -12.61 -8.59
CA ASN A 434 4.06 -11.24 -8.54
C ASN A 434 5.56 -11.25 -8.25
N ASP A 435 6.28 -10.39 -8.93
CA ASP A 435 7.71 -10.24 -8.69
C ASP A 435 7.95 -9.63 -7.29
N CYS A 436 8.96 -10.15 -6.59
CA CYS A 436 9.38 -9.70 -5.27
C CYS A 436 10.84 -9.20 -5.32
N PRO A 437 11.33 -8.49 -4.28
CA PRO A 437 12.76 -8.41 -4.02
C PRO A 437 13.38 -9.81 -4.03
N ASN A 438 14.63 -9.91 -4.49
CA ASN A 438 15.37 -11.17 -4.64
C ASN A 438 14.85 -12.10 -5.77
N TYR A 439 14.09 -11.55 -6.74
CA TYR A 439 13.72 -12.22 -8.01
C TYR A 439 12.86 -13.46 -7.85
N THR A 440 12.11 -13.55 -6.74
CA THR A 440 11.11 -14.60 -6.55
C THR A 440 9.79 -14.22 -7.23
N LYS A 441 9.04 -15.24 -7.68
CA LYS A 441 7.70 -15.08 -8.28
C LYS A 441 6.57 -15.07 -7.24
N LEU A 442 6.95 -15.08 -5.97
CA LEU A 442 6.07 -15.21 -4.81
C LEU A 442 6.06 -13.92 -3.97
N GLY A 443 5.96 -12.78 -4.65
CA GLY A 443 5.89 -11.47 -4.02
C GLY A 443 4.51 -11.10 -3.49
N SER A 444 4.53 -10.33 -2.41
CA SER A 444 3.37 -9.61 -1.88
C SER A 444 3.67 -8.12 -1.66
N LEU A 445 2.71 -7.40 -1.09
CA LEU A 445 2.75 -5.97 -0.81
C LEU A 445 4.05 -5.56 -0.10
N ASP A 446 4.67 -4.47 -0.56
CA ASP A 446 5.83 -3.83 0.07
C ASP A 446 7.03 -4.77 0.32
N GLY A 447 7.30 -5.69 -0.60
CA GLY A 447 8.47 -6.59 -0.53
C GLY A 447 8.33 -7.72 0.49
N ARG A 448 7.09 -8.14 0.77
CA ARG A 448 6.80 -9.32 1.60
C ARG A 448 6.82 -10.59 0.76
N TYR A 449 7.18 -11.70 1.40
CA TYR A 449 7.03 -13.03 0.81
C TYR A 449 5.58 -13.51 0.95
N ILE A 450 4.92 -13.89 -0.14
CA ILE A 450 3.46 -14.17 -0.15
C ILE A 450 3.06 -15.29 0.83
N LEU A 451 3.93 -16.29 1.04
CA LEU A 451 3.68 -17.38 1.99
C LEU A 451 3.69 -16.92 3.46
N ASN A 452 4.23 -15.73 3.73
CA ASN A 452 4.28 -15.11 5.05
C ASN A 452 3.21 -14.03 5.26
N ASP A 453 2.47 -13.64 4.22
CA ASP A 453 1.56 -12.49 4.32
C ASP A 453 0.28 -12.86 5.06
N GLU A 454 -0.37 -13.95 4.64
CA GLU A 454 -1.57 -14.55 5.23
C GLU A 454 -1.32 -16.03 5.58
N PRO A 455 -0.57 -16.34 6.64
CA PRO A 455 -0.05 -17.68 6.82
C PRO A 455 -1.12 -18.76 7.05
N LEU A 456 -2.26 -18.43 7.68
CA LEU A 456 -3.37 -19.39 7.79
C LEU A 456 -4.06 -19.60 6.44
N SER A 457 -4.23 -18.54 5.67
CA SER A 457 -4.87 -18.61 4.35
C SER A 457 -4.05 -19.44 3.38
N ILE A 458 -2.73 -19.25 3.38
CA ILE A 458 -1.79 -20.04 2.59
C ILE A 458 -1.82 -21.52 3.01
N LEU A 459 -1.83 -21.82 4.31
CA LEU A 459 -1.96 -23.20 4.76
C LEU A 459 -3.24 -23.86 4.27
N ASN A 460 -4.40 -23.21 4.43
CA ASN A 460 -5.67 -23.79 4.00
C ASN A 460 -5.72 -23.97 2.48
N LEU A 461 -5.19 -23.00 1.73
CA LEU A 461 -5.09 -23.09 0.27
C LEU A 461 -4.24 -24.28 -0.15
N LEU A 462 -3.03 -24.42 0.40
CA LEU A 462 -2.10 -25.50 0.03
C LEU A 462 -2.53 -26.88 0.57
N SER A 463 -3.23 -26.92 1.71
CA SER A 463 -3.76 -28.17 2.29
C SER A 463 -4.96 -28.72 1.50
N ASN A 464 -5.81 -27.84 0.97
CA ASN A 464 -7.10 -28.22 0.39
C ASN A 464 -7.13 -28.13 -1.13
N TYR A 465 -6.08 -27.63 -1.77
CA TYR A 465 -6.00 -27.52 -3.23
C TYR A 465 -4.68 -28.09 -3.76
N LYS A 466 -4.69 -28.48 -5.03
CA LYS A 466 -3.52 -29.00 -5.75
C LYS A 466 -3.35 -28.28 -7.08
N ILE A 467 -2.11 -28.09 -7.50
CA ILE A 467 -1.82 -27.49 -8.80
C ILE A 467 -2.23 -28.48 -9.89
N VAL A 468 -3.06 -28.04 -10.84
CA VAL A 468 -3.48 -28.85 -12.00
C VAL A 468 -2.92 -28.31 -13.31
N GLN A 469 -2.54 -27.03 -13.33
CA GLN A 469 -1.86 -26.39 -14.44
C GLN A 469 -1.03 -25.23 -13.90
N SER A 470 0.10 -24.92 -14.54
CA SER A 470 0.91 -23.77 -14.18
C SER A 470 1.58 -23.16 -15.41
N THR A 471 1.82 -21.86 -15.35
CA THR A 471 2.41 -21.03 -16.42
C THR A 471 3.47 -20.10 -15.80
N THR A 472 4.10 -19.23 -16.59
CA THR A 472 5.03 -18.22 -16.04
C THR A 472 4.34 -17.12 -15.23
N GLU A 473 3.03 -16.94 -15.39
CA GLU A 473 2.26 -15.83 -14.79
C GLU A 473 1.34 -16.28 -13.66
N TYR A 474 0.92 -17.54 -13.64
CA TYR A 474 0.00 -18.06 -12.64
C TYR A 474 0.03 -19.60 -12.54
N ALA A 475 -0.45 -20.11 -11.41
CA ALA A 475 -0.85 -21.50 -11.22
C ALA A 475 -2.38 -21.61 -11.07
N LEU A 476 -2.97 -22.63 -11.68
CA LEU A 476 -4.35 -23.05 -11.45
C LEU A 476 -4.38 -24.18 -10.44
N LEU A 477 -5.09 -23.97 -9.34
CA LEU A 477 -5.24 -24.94 -8.27
C LEU A 477 -6.67 -25.49 -8.28
N ALA A 478 -6.82 -26.81 -8.18
CA ALA A 478 -8.11 -27.50 -8.05
C ALA A 478 -8.29 -28.01 -6.62
N LYS A 479 -9.52 -27.93 -6.11
CA LYS A 479 -9.87 -28.44 -4.78
C LYS A 479 -9.63 -29.95 -4.70
N ARG A 480 -9.03 -30.39 -3.60
CA ARG A 480 -8.80 -31.80 -3.26
C ARG A 480 -10.06 -32.45 -2.67
N PRO A 481 -10.17 -33.78 -2.70
CA PRO A 481 -11.21 -34.48 -1.94
C PRO A 481 -10.96 -34.43 -0.42
N GLU A 482 -9.68 -34.41 0.00
CA GLU A 482 -9.27 -34.44 1.41
C GLU A 482 -8.09 -33.49 1.65
N SER A 483 -7.96 -33.02 2.90
CA SER A 483 -6.89 -32.13 3.34
C SER A 483 -5.61 -32.91 3.53
N VAL A 484 -4.48 -32.41 3.01
CA VAL A 484 -3.21 -33.17 3.04
C VAL A 484 -2.30 -32.82 4.22
N PHE A 485 -2.50 -31.65 4.85
CA PHE A 485 -1.66 -31.22 5.98
C PHE A 485 -2.21 -31.66 7.33
N SER A 486 -1.30 -32.13 8.19
CA SER A 486 -1.60 -32.40 9.59
C SER A 486 -1.74 -31.13 10.42
N GLU A 487 -2.22 -31.27 11.66
CA GLU A 487 -2.09 -30.21 12.65
C GLU A 487 -0.59 -29.89 12.91
N PRO A 488 -0.23 -28.61 13.16
CA PRO A 488 1.15 -28.24 13.45
C PRO A 488 1.68 -28.91 14.73
N LYS A 489 2.82 -29.59 14.62
CA LYS A 489 3.54 -30.20 15.74
C LYS A 489 4.64 -29.27 16.24
N LEU A 490 4.65 -29.02 17.54
CA LEU A 490 5.70 -28.22 18.19
C LEU A 490 7.04 -28.97 18.17
N ILE A 491 8.07 -28.34 17.62
CA ILE A 491 9.46 -28.81 17.70
C ILE A 491 10.14 -28.26 18.94
N LYS A 492 10.19 -26.93 19.07
CA LYS A 492 10.86 -26.25 20.19
C LYS A 492 10.35 -24.83 20.38
N ARG A 493 10.54 -24.31 21.59
CA ARG A 493 10.41 -22.89 21.92
C ARG A 493 11.76 -22.32 22.31
N GLU A 494 12.07 -21.12 21.87
CA GLU A 494 13.30 -20.43 22.27
C GLU A 494 13.10 -18.93 22.36
N SER A 495 13.87 -18.30 23.24
CA SER A 495 14.00 -16.85 23.34
C SER A 495 15.35 -16.44 22.74
N ARG A 496 15.34 -15.39 21.91
CA ARG A 496 16.50 -14.89 21.18
C ARG A 496 16.55 -13.37 21.25
N LYS A 497 17.71 -12.77 21.02
CA LYS A 497 17.79 -11.33 20.83
C LYS A 497 17.59 -10.99 19.36
N TRP A 498 17.20 -9.75 19.13
CA TRP A 498 17.15 -9.19 17.78
C TRP A 498 18.51 -9.26 17.07
N LYS A 499 18.49 -9.41 15.74
CA LYS A 499 19.68 -9.45 14.87
C LYS A 499 20.68 -10.59 15.15
N GLU A 500 20.30 -11.58 15.96
CA GLU A 500 21.06 -12.83 16.09
C GLU A 500 20.69 -13.77 14.93
N TRP A 501 21.68 -14.47 14.38
CA TRP A 501 21.42 -15.59 13.47
C TRP A 501 20.91 -16.79 14.28
N ILE A 502 19.81 -17.37 13.83
CA ILE A 502 19.07 -18.43 14.52
C ILE A 502 19.11 -19.66 13.63
N GLY A 503 19.73 -20.73 14.12
CA GLY A 503 19.79 -22.01 13.41
C GLY A 503 18.39 -22.60 13.24
N VAL A 504 18.06 -22.91 11.99
CA VAL A 504 16.80 -23.56 11.62
C VAL A 504 16.84 -25.02 12.04
N PRO A 505 15.86 -25.52 12.83
CA PRO A 505 15.78 -26.93 13.18
C PRO A 505 15.72 -27.83 11.95
N HIS A 506 16.41 -28.97 12.00
CA HIS A 506 16.29 -29.97 10.96
C HIS A 506 14.90 -30.62 11.01
N SER A 507 14.28 -30.76 9.84
CA SER A 507 13.01 -31.46 9.63
C SER A 507 13.10 -32.17 8.29
N GLU A 508 13.11 -33.50 8.31
CA GLU A 508 13.27 -34.30 7.07
C GLU A 508 11.98 -34.28 6.24
N ASN A 509 10.81 -34.25 6.88
CA ASN A 509 9.51 -34.30 6.22
C ASN A 509 8.59 -33.17 6.71
N GLY A 510 7.98 -32.44 5.76
CA GLY A 510 6.95 -31.45 6.03
C GLY A 510 7.38 -29.99 5.96
N ILE A 511 6.44 -29.10 6.26
CA ILE A 511 6.61 -27.65 6.20
C ILE A 511 7.03 -27.14 7.57
N LEU A 512 8.24 -26.58 7.64
CA LEU A 512 8.79 -25.95 8.82
C LEU A 512 8.38 -24.47 8.87
N ARG A 513 7.84 -24.06 10.01
CA ARG A 513 7.39 -22.70 10.27
C ARG A 513 7.82 -22.21 11.65
N VAL A 514 7.93 -20.90 11.80
CA VAL A 514 8.26 -20.26 13.09
C VAL A 514 7.21 -19.22 13.45
N LYS A 515 6.49 -19.43 14.56
CA LYS A 515 5.63 -18.38 15.11
C LYS A 515 6.50 -17.38 15.85
N PHE A 516 6.19 -16.11 15.63
CA PHE A 516 6.95 -14.99 16.15
C PHE A 516 6.12 -14.22 17.17
N TYR A 517 6.66 -14.02 18.37
CA TYR A 517 6.03 -13.25 19.44
C TYR A 517 6.97 -12.16 19.94
N TYR A 518 6.42 -10.96 20.10
CA TYR A 518 7.13 -9.78 20.58
C TYR A 518 6.26 -8.93 21.51
N SER A 519 6.93 -8.05 22.26
CA SER A 519 6.29 -7.11 23.17
C SER A 519 6.75 -5.70 22.89
N GLU A 520 5.80 -4.77 22.90
CA GLU A 520 6.03 -3.34 22.76
C GLU A 520 6.10 -2.65 24.11
N LYS A 521 7.09 -1.77 24.29
CA LYS A 521 7.11 -0.85 25.43
C LYS A 521 5.98 0.17 25.28
N LEU A 522 5.60 0.80 26.40
CA LEU A 522 4.56 1.84 26.40
C LEU A 522 4.85 2.98 25.40
N LEU A 523 6.13 3.36 25.25
CA LEU A 523 6.55 4.40 24.33
C LEU A 523 6.34 3.99 22.86
N ALA A 524 6.52 2.71 22.51
CA ALA A 524 6.19 2.19 21.17
C ALA A 524 4.69 2.34 20.88
N LYS A 525 3.83 2.01 21.84
CA LYS A 525 2.37 2.16 21.69
C LYS A 525 1.95 3.62 21.48
N ILE A 526 2.55 4.54 22.24
CA ILE A 526 2.30 5.99 22.09
C ILE A 526 2.78 6.49 20.72
N LYS A 527 3.99 6.10 20.30
CA LYS A 527 4.54 6.43 18.97
C LYS A 527 3.64 5.88 17.86
N SER A 528 3.23 4.63 17.95
CA SER A 528 2.34 3.98 16.97
C SER A 528 0.99 4.69 16.88
N PHE A 529 0.42 5.10 18.02
CA PHE A 529 -0.82 5.86 18.06
C PHE A 529 -0.68 7.25 17.41
N LEU A 530 0.33 8.05 17.79
CA LEU A 530 0.48 9.44 17.32
C LEU A 530 1.10 9.57 15.93
N TYR A 531 1.93 8.62 15.52
CA TYR A 531 2.71 8.64 14.28
C TYR A 531 2.47 7.35 13.49
N LYS A 532 3.34 6.36 13.59
CA LYS A 532 3.21 5.04 12.94
C LYS A 532 4.02 3.97 13.67
N GLY A 533 3.69 2.71 13.40
CA GLY A 533 4.33 1.54 14.02
C GLY A 533 5.74 1.29 13.49
N GLU A 534 6.41 0.27 14.01
CA GLU A 534 7.69 -0.22 13.48
C GLU A 534 7.45 -1.17 12.30
N PHE A 535 8.46 -1.36 11.45
CA PHE A 535 8.47 -2.44 10.47
C PHE A 535 9.37 -3.59 10.92
N PHE A 536 9.10 -4.77 10.38
CA PHE A 536 9.73 -6.02 10.77
C PHE A 536 10.23 -6.75 9.52
N GLN A 537 11.39 -7.38 9.66
CA GLN A 537 12.08 -8.06 8.58
C GLN A 537 12.66 -9.39 9.02
N ILE A 538 12.70 -10.32 8.08
CA ILE A 538 13.33 -11.62 8.20
C ILE A 538 14.35 -11.79 7.07
N GLU A 539 15.55 -12.21 7.45
CA GLU A 539 16.61 -12.60 6.54
C GLU A 539 16.72 -14.13 6.58
N TYR A 540 16.70 -14.76 5.41
CA TYR A 540 16.85 -16.19 5.20
C TYR A 540 18.24 -16.45 4.64
N LYS A 541 19.12 -17.05 5.43
CA LYS A 541 20.43 -17.52 4.96
C LYS A 541 20.30 -18.97 4.52
N PHE A 542 20.64 -19.24 3.26
CA PHE A 542 20.57 -20.56 2.65
C PHE A 542 21.89 -21.32 2.80
N THR A 543 21.85 -22.63 2.52
CA THR A 543 23.02 -23.53 2.56
C THR A 543 24.14 -23.13 1.60
N ASP A 544 23.83 -22.39 0.54
CA ASP A 544 24.82 -21.86 -0.41
C ASP A 544 25.40 -20.50 0.02
N GLY A 545 25.03 -20.01 1.20
CA GLY A 545 25.46 -18.72 1.75
C GLY A 545 24.67 -17.50 1.26
N THR A 546 23.76 -17.65 0.29
CA THR A 546 22.88 -16.56 -0.16
C THR A 546 21.96 -16.11 0.98
N ILE A 547 21.59 -14.82 1.04
CA ILE A 547 20.68 -14.28 2.07
C ILE A 547 19.49 -13.56 1.44
N TYR A 548 18.26 -14.04 1.59
CA TYR A 548 17.10 -13.27 1.14
C TYR A 548 16.47 -12.47 2.26
N LEU A 549 16.24 -11.18 2.00
CA LEU A 549 15.55 -10.29 2.91
C LEU A 549 14.10 -10.09 2.49
N TYR A 550 13.18 -10.24 3.45
CA TYR A 550 11.76 -9.92 3.27
C TYR A 550 11.22 -9.11 4.43
N ARG A 551 10.25 -8.24 4.12
CA ARG A 551 9.35 -7.68 5.13
C ARG A 551 8.36 -8.77 5.57
N PHE A 552 7.93 -8.71 6.83
CA PHE A 552 6.76 -9.47 7.28
C PHE A 552 5.86 -8.64 8.19
N ASN A 553 4.62 -9.09 8.37
CA ASN A 553 3.67 -8.48 9.29
C ASN A 553 3.70 -9.23 10.64
N PRO A 554 4.09 -8.58 11.74
CA PRO A 554 4.15 -9.26 13.04
C PRO A 554 2.77 -9.73 13.55
N GLU A 555 1.68 -9.07 13.14
CA GLU A 555 0.31 -9.39 13.57
C GLU A 555 -0.21 -10.71 12.99
N THR A 556 0.34 -11.16 11.86
CA THR A 556 0.04 -12.46 11.25
C THR A 556 1.15 -13.49 11.48
N ALA A 557 2.36 -13.04 11.80
CA ALA A 557 3.50 -13.91 12.11
C ALA A 557 3.30 -14.80 13.36
N ILE A 558 2.35 -14.47 14.24
CA ILE A 558 1.91 -15.33 15.33
C ILE A 558 1.29 -16.65 14.84
N SER A 559 0.83 -16.71 13.58
CA SER A 559 0.34 -17.93 12.92
C SER A 559 1.47 -18.76 12.33
N GLY A 560 2.70 -18.23 12.24
CA GLY A 560 3.89 -18.90 11.71
C GLY A 560 4.39 -18.30 10.40
N LEU A 561 5.64 -17.86 10.37
CA LEU A 561 6.37 -17.58 9.13
C LEU A 561 6.83 -18.89 8.49
N TRP A 562 6.71 -18.98 7.18
CA TRP A 562 7.21 -20.06 6.33
C TRP A 562 8.74 -20.07 6.28
N ILE A 563 9.36 -21.20 6.63
CA ILE A 563 10.82 -21.34 6.66
C ILE A 563 11.30 -22.32 5.59
N ASN A 564 10.98 -23.61 5.74
CA ASN A 564 11.37 -24.66 4.79
C ASN A 564 10.18 -25.53 4.40
N PRO A 565 10.16 -26.09 3.18
CA PRO A 565 11.07 -25.81 2.07
C PRO A 565 10.87 -24.38 1.54
N PHE A 566 11.95 -23.63 1.27
CA PHE A 566 11.80 -22.26 0.79
C PHE A 566 11.53 -22.26 -0.72
N ILE A 567 10.38 -21.71 -1.12
CA ILE A 567 9.94 -21.72 -2.51
C ILE A 567 10.34 -20.41 -3.19
N ILE A 568 11.15 -20.50 -4.24
CA ILE A 568 11.52 -19.35 -5.08
C ILE A 568 10.51 -19.18 -6.21
N ASP A 569 10.20 -20.28 -6.88
CA ASP A 569 9.28 -20.35 -8.01
C ASP A 569 8.59 -21.72 -7.98
N ILE A 570 7.26 -21.71 -8.05
CA ILE A 570 6.43 -22.92 -8.02
C ILE A 570 6.66 -23.78 -9.27
N ASN A 571 7.06 -23.17 -10.40
CA ASN A 571 7.31 -23.87 -11.66
C ASN A 571 8.71 -24.45 -11.77
N LYS A 572 9.64 -23.99 -10.94
CA LYS A 572 11.07 -24.33 -11.01
C LYS A 572 11.54 -24.86 -9.66
N PRO A 573 11.04 -26.02 -9.22
CA PRO A 573 11.37 -26.58 -7.91
C PRO A 573 12.88 -26.81 -7.72
N GLU A 574 13.63 -26.99 -8.80
CA GLU A 574 15.10 -27.07 -8.80
C GLU A 574 15.80 -25.81 -8.27
N LEU A 575 15.12 -24.65 -8.29
CA LEU A 575 15.65 -23.40 -7.73
C LEU A 575 15.40 -23.28 -6.22
N ASN A 576 14.52 -24.11 -5.65
CA ASN A 576 14.17 -24.02 -4.25
C ASN A 576 15.38 -24.33 -3.36
N LYS A 577 15.48 -23.61 -2.24
CA LYS A 577 16.65 -23.66 -1.36
C LYS A 577 16.26 -24.07 0.05
N ASN A 578 17.22 -24.63 0.78
CA ASN A 578 17.08 -24.86 2.21
C ASN A 578 17.63 -23.68 3.00
N VAL A 579 16.78 -23.16 3.89
CA VAL A 579 17.16 -22.14 4.87
C VAL A 579 17.90 -22.82 6.01
N GLU A 580 19.12 -22.39 6.25
CA GLU A 580 19.99 -22.87 7.33
C GLU A 580 19.89 -21.97 8.56
N PHE A 581 19.83 -20.66 8.35
CA PHE A 581 19.68 -19.67 9.42
C PHE A 581 18.65 -18.61 9.07
N ILE A 582 17.95 -18.10 10.09
CA ILE A 582 17.15 -16.89 9.96
C ILE A 582 17.67 -15.79 10.87
N ARG A 583 17.47 -14.53 10.49
CA ARG A 583 17.72 -13.37 11.36
C ARG A 583 16.52 -12.44 11.31
N LEU A 584 16.07 -12.01 12.49
CA LEU A 584 14.90 -11.15 12.65
C LEU A 584 15.33 -9.75 13.10
N SER A 585 14.78 -8.72 12.48
CA SER A 585 15.12 -7.33 12.76
C SER A 585 13.91 -6.38 12.68
N SER A 586 14.08 -5.20 13.28
CA SER A 586 13.10 -4.11 13.26
C SER A 586 13.84 -2.76 13.35
N ASN A 587 13.22 -1.69 12.86
CA ASN A 587 13.80 -0.35 12.83
C ASN A 587 13.71 0.42 14.16
N GLY A 588 12.89 -0.04 15.10
CA GLY A 588 12.66 0.62 16.39
C GLY A 588 12.98 -0.26 17.59
N GLN A 589 14.06 -1.05 17.54
CA GLN A 589 14.41 -2.03 18.57
C GLN A 589 14.47 -1.46 19.99
N ASP A 590 14.88 -0.19 20.16
CA ASP A 590 14.91 0.48 21.46
C ASP A 590 13.51 0.65 22.09
N LEU A 591 12.46 0.67 21.26
CA LEU A 591 11.06 0.78 21.66
C LEU A 591 10.40 -0.60 21.89
N LEU A 592 11.09 -1.68 21.53
CA LEU A 592 10.65 -3.05 21.72
C LEU A 592 11.41 -3.70 22.87
N ASP A 593 10.89 -4.83 23.37
CA ASP A 593 11.63 -5.67 24.29
C ASP A 593 12.84 -6.30 23.57
N GLN A 594 13.96 -6.44 24.29
CA GLN A 594 15.21 -6.94 23.70
C GLN A 594 15.14 -8.42 23.30
N GLN A 595 14.26 -9.18 23.94
CA GLN A 595 14.03 -10.59 23.66
C GLN A 595 12.78 -10.79 22.82
N ILE A 596 12.89 -11.68 21.83
CA ILE A 596 11.80 -12.20 21.02
C ILE A 596 11.60 -13.67 21.33
N ASN A 597 10.35 -14.12 21.31
CA ASN A 597 10.02 -15.52 21.55
C ASN A 597 9.60 -16.19 20.25
N LEU A 598 10.18 -17.37 20.00
CA LEU A 598 9.95 -18.16 18.80
C LEU A 598 9.37 -19.52 19.15
N GLU A 599 8.38 -19.96 18.37
CA GLU A 599 7.82 -21.30 18.46
C GLU A 599 7.93 -21.99 17.09
N TRP A 600 8.82 -22.99 17.02
CA TRP A 600 9.06 -23.76 15.80
C TRP A 600 8.06 -24.89 15.69
N ASN A 601 7.41 -24.99 14.54
CA ASN A 601 6.43 -26.02 14.25
C ASN A 601 6.73 -26.69 12.92
N VAL A 602 6.47 -27.99 12.84
CA VAL A 602 6.44 -28.76 11.59
C VAL A 602 5.02 -29.18 11.29
N ILE A 603 4.65 -29.12 10.01
CA ILE A 603 3.38 -29.61 9.49
C ILE A 603 3.70 -30.74 8.53
N GLU A 604 3.27 -31.95 8.85
CA GLU A 604 3.50 -33.12 8.00
C GLU A 604 2.49 -33.13 6.85
N CYS A 605 2.93 -33.65 5.70
CA CYS A 605 2.04 -33.96 4.59
C CYS A 605 1.73 -35.45 4.58
N THR A 606 0.46 -35.78 4.42
CA THR A 606 -0.04 -37.16 4.40
C THR A 606 0.12 -37.82 3.02
N ASP A 607 0.36 -37.03 1.96
CA ASP A 607 0.61 -37.49 0.58
C ASP A 607 1.87 -36.82 0.03
N SER A 608 2.98 -37.56 -0.03
CA SER A 608 4.28 -37.06 -0.51
C SER A 608 4.35 -36.91 -2.04
N THR A 609 3.51 -37.64 -2.79
CA THR A 609 3.61 -37.66 -4.26
C THR A 609 3.20 -36.34 -4.92
N ASP A 610 2.28 -35.63 -4.28
CA ASP A 610 1.70 -34.37 -4.76
C ASP A 610 2.45 -33.13 -4.27
N LEU A 611 3.45 -33.29 -3.39
CA LEU A 611 4.34 -32.24 -2.93
C LEU A 611 5.71 -32.29 -3.61
N SER A 612 5.89 -33.02 -4.71
CA SER A 612 7.16 -33.10 -5.44
C SER A 612 7.77 -31.72 -5.80
N TYR A 613 6.95 -30.66 -5.93
CA TYR A 613 7.41 -29.28 -6.08
C TYR A 613 7.92 -28.61 -4.77
N LEU A 614 7.49 -29.10 -3.61
CA LEU A 614 8.05 -28.78 -2.29
C LEU A 614 9.21 -29.71 -1.90
N GLU A 615 9.21 -30.95 -2.39
CA GLU A 615 10.07 -32.07 -1.94
C GLU A 615 11.35 -32.26 -2.75
N ASN A 616 11.63 -31.45 -3.77
CA ASN A 616 12.96 -31.45 -4.42
C ASN A 616 13.99 -30.70 -3.56
N LEU A 617 14.39 -31.31 -2.44
CA LEU A 617 15.47 -30.85 -1.59
C LEU A 617 16.62 -31.85 -1.62
N GLN A 618 17.36 -31.82 -2.72
CA GLN A 618 18.79 -32.11 -2.81
C GLN A 618 19.20 -31.94 -4.28
N ALA A 619 19.14 -30.71 -4.81
CA ALA A 619 20.12 -30.39 -5.83
C ALA A 619 21.47 -30.43 -5.11
N PRO A 620 22.45 -31.26 -5.54
CA PRO A 620 23.81 -31.08 -5.04
C PRO A 620 24.16 -29.61 -5.26
N ILE A 621 24.76 -28.98 -4.24
CA ILE A 621 25.35 -27.66 -4.39
C ILE A 621 26.39 -27.83 -5.51
N LYS A 622 26.00 -27.54 -6.76
CA LYS A 622 26.98 -27.36 -7.82
C LYS A 622 27.76 -26.15 -7.37
N GLU A 623 29.04 -26.33 -7.12
CA GLU A 623 29.90 -25.19 -6.89
C GLU A 623 29.69 -24.20 -8.04
N PRO A 624 29.60 -22.91 -7.74
CA PRO A 624 29.48 -21.90 -8.78
C PRO A 624 30.61 -22.10 -9.80
N ILE A 625 30.29 -21.93 -11.08
CA ILE A 625 31.28 -21.95 -12.17
C ILE A 625 32.42 -21.00 -11.81
N ILE A 626 32.06 -19.84 -11.26
CA ILE A 626 32.99 -18.84 -10.76
C ILE A 626 32.47 -18.26 -9.45
N TYR A 627 33.33 -18.19 -8.44
CA TYR A 627 33.11 -17.42 -7.21
C TYR A 627 34.28 -16.47 -6.98
N SER A 628 33.98 -15.21 -6.68
CA SER A 628 34.99 -14.22 -6.35
C SER A 628 34.47 -13.26 -5.29
N LYS A 629 35.28 -13.00 -4.27
CA LYS A 629 34.99 -12.05 -3.19
C LYS A 629 36.06 -10.97 -3.16
N ASN A 630 35.63 -9.73 -3.03
CA ASN A 630 36.47 -8.57 -2.77
C ASN A 630 36.06 -7.94 -1.43
N ASP A 631 36.85 -8.22 -0.41
CA ASP A 631 36.74 -7.63 0.94
C ASP A 631 37.57 -6.35 1.10
N PHE A 632 38.19 -5.86 0.01
CA PHE A 632 39.03 -4.66 -0.04
C PHE A 632 40.29 -4.67 0.84
N GLU A 633 40.62 -5.81 1.45
CA GLU A 633 41.87 -5.98 2.21
C GLU A 633 43.07 -6.23 1.29
N SER A 634 42.83 -6.93 0.18
CA SER A 634 43.84 -7.22 -0.85
C SER A 634 43.17 -7.37 -2.22
N LYS A 635 43.92 -7.15 -3.30
CA LYS A 635 43.38 -7.22 -4.66
C LYS A 635 43.10 -8.67 -5.06
N PRO A 636 41.82 -9.08 -5.26
CA PRO A 636 41.52 -10.39 -5.80
C PRO A 636 41.66 -10.41 -7.33
N ASP A 637 41.84 -11.60 -7.90
CA ASP A 637 41.89 -11.79 -9.35
C ASP A 637 40.57 -11.38 -10.02
N CYS A 638 40.67 -10.85 -11.25
CA CYS A 638 39.53 -10.36 -12.05
C CYS A 638 38.84 -9.10 -11.49
N TRP A 639 39.41 -8.43 -10.47
CA TRP A 639 38.91 -7.14 -9.97
C TRP A 639 39.80 -5.97 -10.41
N SER A 640 39.17 -4.86 -10.80
CA SER A 640 39.83 -3.57 -10.88
C SER A 640 40.20 -3.10 -9.47
N TRP A 641 41.31 -2.36 -9.35
CA TRP A 641 41.84 -1.96 -8.05
C TRP A 641 42.29 -0.52 -8.08
N ASN A 642 41.71 0.30 -7.20
CA ASN A 642 42.10 1.68 -7.01
C ASN A 642 42.15 1.99 -5.51
N SER A 643 43.36 2.10 -4.97
CA SER A 643 43.59 2.38 -3.55
C SER A 643 43.07 3.75 -3.09
N GLU A 644 42.83 4.70 -3.99
CA GLU A 644 42.24 6.01 -3.63
C GLU A 644 40.77 5.90 -3.18
N ASN A 645 40.11 4.82 -3.59
CA ASN A 645 38.77 4.51 -3.17
C ASN A 645 38.74 3.77 -1.83
N HIS A 646 39.89 3.42 -1.22
CA HIS A 646 39.88 2.74 0.07
C HIS A 646 39.59 3.71 1.21
N ASP A 647 38.76 3.28 2.16
CA ASP A 647 38.42 4.05 3.36
C ASP A 647 38.53 3.16 4.61
N SER A 648 39.29 3.62 5.60
CA SER A 648 39.49 2.92 6.87
C SER A 648 38.64 3.46 8.02
N LEU A 649 37.91 4.57 7.80
CA LEU A 649 37.09 5.21 8.83
C LEU A 649 35.66 4.65 8.85
N LYS A 650 35.20 4.13 7.72
CA LYS A 650 33.84 3.58 7.58
C LYS A 650 33.93 2.23 6.89
N VAL A 651 33.92 1.17 7.71
CA VAL A 651 34.18 -0.23 7.31
C VAL A 651 33.07 -1.12 7.87
N TYR A 652 32.64 -2.13 7.13
CA TYR A 652 31.71 -3.14 7.62
C TYR A 652 32.46 -4.26 8.32
N SER A 653 33.52 -4.76 7.68
CA SER A 653 34.38 -5.84 8.17
C SER A 653 35.82 -5.61 7.73
N GLY A 654 36.79 -6.06 8.53
CA GLY A 654 38.21 -5.86 8.19
C GLY A 654 38.71 -4.46 8.52
N LYS A 655 39.63 -3.93 7.69
CA LYS A 655 40.31 -2.64 7.84
C LYS A 655 39.91 -1.62 6.77
N PHE A 656 39.42 -2.07 5.62
CA PHE A 656 39.12 -1.21 4.49
C PHE A 656 37.76 -1.51 3.87
N SER A 657 37.10 -0.47 3.38
CA SER A 657 35.95 -0.57 2.49
C SER A 657 36.21 0.23 1.20
N ASN A 658 35.33 0.10 0.21
CA ASN A 658 35.41 0.86 -1.03
C ASN A 658 34.46 2.06 -1.03
N ARG A 659 35.03 3.26 -0.94
CA ARG A 659 34.38 4.56 -1.01
C ARG A 659 34.15 4.99 -2.45
N ILE A 660 32.89 5.19 -2.82
CA ILE A 660 32.45 5.57 -4.15
C ILE A 660 31.92 7.01 -4.10
N LYS A 661 32.73 7.95 -4.62
CA LYS A 661 32.36 9.37 -4.73
C LYS A 661 31.27 9.60 -5.78
N ARG A 662 30.70 10.80 -5.83
CA ARG A 662 29.77 11.22 -6.90
C ARG A 662 30.42 11.05 -8.28
N ASN A 663 29.67 10.55 -9.26
CA ASN A 663 30.13 10.12 -10.58
C ASN A 663 31.25 9.06 -10.55
N GLY A 664 31.44 8.39 -9.40
CA GLY A 664 32.47 7.38 -9.21
C GLY A 664 31.94 5.97 -9.41
N PHE A 665 32.88 5.04 -9.57
CA PHE A 665 32.64 3.61 -9.67
C PHE A 665 33.36 2.86 -8.56
N SER A 666 32.80 1.73 -8.15
CA SER A 666 33.50 0.79 -7.28
C SER A 666 34.63 0.06 -8.02
N ALA A 667 35.40 -0.73 -7.27
CA ALA A 667 36.10 -1.87 -7.87
C ALA A 667 35.12 -2.68 -8.74
N SER A 668 35.57 -3.03 -9.94
CA SER A 668 34.77 -3.67 -10.97
C SER A 668 35.26 -5.10 -11.15
N TYR A 669 34.35 -6.04 -11.10
CA TYR A 669 34.62 -7.41 -11.51
C TYR A 669 34.55 -7.49 -13.03
N VAL A 670 35.57 -8.07 -13.67
CA VAL A 670 35.69 -8.11 -15.13
C VAL A 670 36.17 -9.48 -15.56
N ILE A 671 35.43 -10.12 -16.47
CA ILE A 671 35.78 -11.44 -17.00
C ILE A 671 35.39 -11.57 -18.48
N PRO A 672 36.21 -12.21 -19.34
CA PRO A 672 35.80 -12.59 -20.69
C PRO A 672 34.65 -13.60 -20.63
N VAL A 673 33.60 -13.38 -21.41
CA VAL A 673 32.44 -14.30 -21.47
C VAL A 673 32.88 -15.71 -21.89
N ASP A 674 33.87 -15.80 -22.79
CA ASP A 674 34.44 -17.06 -23.29
C ASP A 674 35.10 -17.93 -22.19
N SER A 675 35.38 -17.35 -21.01
CA SER A 675 35.94 -18.10 -19.88
C SER A 675 34.88 -18.70 -18.94
N ILE A 676 33.59 -18.42 -19.21
CA ILE A 676 32.47 -18.95 -18.44
C ILE A 676 32.00 -20.25 -19.11
N ASN A 677 32.38 -21.40 -18.53
CA ASN A 677 31.99 -22.71 -19.04
C ASN A 677 30.54 -23.07 -18.67
N SER A 678 29.57 -22.50 -19.40
CA SER A 678 28.15 -22.86 -19.26
C SER A 678 27.80 -24.17 -19.98
N GLU A 679 27.05 -25.05 -19.32
CA GLU A 679 26.56 -26.31 -19.90
C GLU A 679 25.37 -26.10 -20.85
N THR A 680 24.59 -25.03 -20.65
CA THR A 680 23.29 -24.80 -21.31
C THR A 680 23.27 -23.56 -22.20
N GLY A 681 24.35 -22.77 -22.19
CA GLY A 681 24.39 -21.43 -22.77
C GLY A 681 23.71 -20.36 -21.90
N TYR A 682 23.11 -20.76 -20.78
CA TYR A 682 22.55 -19.87 -19.77
C TYR A 682 23.40 -19.86 -18.51
N ILE A 683 23.45 -18.70 -17.86
CA ILE A 683 24.07 -18.55 -16.54
C ILE A 683 23.17 -17.73 -15.62
N GLU A 684 23.26 -18.00 -14.34
CA GLU A 684 22.82 -17.11 -13.28
C GLU A 684 24.01 -16.28 -12.80
N PHE A 685 24.00 -14.98 -13.07
CA PHE A 685 24.92 -14.04 -12.45
C PHE A 685 24.34 -13.55 -11.13
N PHE A 686 25.01 -13.81 -10.01
CA PHE A 686 24.66 -13.33 -8.68
C PHE A 686 25.78 -12.42 -8.15
N ALA A 687 25.39 -11.34 -7.49
CA ALA A 687 26.30 -10.51 -6.74
C ALA A 687 25.66 -9.97 -5.46
N SER A 688 26.46 -9.79 -4.42
CA SER A 688 26.02 -9.20 -3.16
C SER A 688 27.08 -8.26 -2.60
N CYS A 689 26.67 -7.26 -1.82
CA CYS A 689 27.57 -6.43 -1.05
C CYS A 689 26.91 -5.87 0.19
N GLN A 690 27.73 -5.50 1.16
CA GLN A 690 27.31 -4.57 2.19
C GLN A 690 27.46 -3.15 1.64
N ALA A 691 26.42 -2.34 1.71
CA ALA A 691 26.45 -0.96 1.24
C ALA A 691 26.01 -0.01 2.36
N PHE A 692 26.85 0.99 2.62
CA PHE A 692 26.51 2.14 3.45
C PHE A 692 26.11 3.30 2.53
N LEU A 693 24.80 3.55 2.48
CA LEU A 693 24.21 4.59 1.63
C LEU A 693 23.81 5.79 2.47
N ASN A 694 24.35 6.96 2.12
CA ASN A 694 23.84 8.23 2.64
C ASN A 694 22.48 8.53 2.00
N LYS A 695 21.68 9.36 2.67
CA LYS A 695 20.30 9.72 2.26
C LYS A 695 20.15 10.09 0.78
N LYS A 696 21.11 10.85 0.24
CA LYS A 696 21.08 11.32 -1.16
C LYS A 696 21.80 10.40 -2.17
N SER A 697 22.38 9.28 -1.77
CA SER A 697 23.15 8.41 -2.67
C SER A 697 22.23 7.70 -3.68
N ASN A 698 22.32 7.91 -4.99
CA ASN A 698 21.52 7.13 -5.95
C ASN A 698 22.36 6.05 -6.62
N SER A 699 23.15 5.33 -5.82
CA SER A 699 24.04 4.31 -6.33
C SER A 699 23.28 3.16 -6.98
N LEU A 700 23.79 2.72 -8.11
CA LEU A 700 23.26 1.67 -8.95
C LEU A 700 24.25 0.52 -8.97
N VAL A 701 23.75 -0.70 -8.83
CA VAL A 701 24.45 -1.89 -9.27
C VAL A 701 24.32 -1.95 -10.79
N VAL A 702 25.42 -2.18 -11.49
CA VAL A 702 25.48 -2.25 -12.95
C VAL A 702 26.13 -3.56 -13.36
N LEU A 703 25.49 -4.25 -14.30
CA LEU A 703 26.08 -5.35 -15.05
C LEU A 703 26.08 -4.95 -16.53
N SER A 704 27.25 -4.97 -17.17
CA SER A 704 27.41 -4.74 -18.61
C SER A 704 28.14 -5.88 -19.29
N ILE A 705 27.79 -6.13 -20.55
CA ILE A 705 28.51 -7.02 -21.46
C ILE A 705 28.91 -6.17 -22.66
N GLU A 706 30.22 -6.04 -22.88
CA GLU A 706 30.79 -5.06 -23.80
C GLU A 706 31.77 -5.71 -24.76
N LYS A 707 31.83 -5.18 -25.99
CA LYS A 707 32.87 -5.50 -26.97
C LYS A 707 33.43 -4.20 -27.53
N ASP A 708 34.74 -4.05 -27.50
CA ASP A 708 35.44 -2.84 -27.96
C ASP A 708 34.89 -1.55 -27.32
N GLY A 709 34.50 -1.60 -26.04
CA GLY A 709 33.96 -0.47 -25.28
C GLY A 709 32.51 -0.08 -25.64
N LYS A 710 31.80 -0.89 -26.43
CA LYS A 710 30.37 -0.71 -26.71
C LYS A 710 29.55 -1.77 -25.98
N PRO A 711 28.52 -1.38 -25.19
CA PRO A 711 27.66 -2.33 -24.50
C PRO A 711 26.73 -3.04 -25.49
N ALA A 712 26.86 -4.36 -25.56
CA ALA A 712 25.91 -5.24 -26.24
C ALA A 712 24.69 -5.52 -25.34
N PHE A 713 24.90 -5.56 -24.03
CA PHE A 713 23.86 -5.67 -23.02
C PHE A 713 24.27 -4.87 -21.78
N TRP A 714 23.31 -4.22 -21.14
CA TRP A 714 23.51 -3.69 -19.79
C TRP A 714 22.20 -3.68 -19.03
N THR A 715 22.30 -3.78 -17.71
CA THR A 715 21.18 -3.61 -16.80
C THR A 715 21.66 -2.93 -15.53
N SER A 716 20.74 -2.28 -14.81
CA SER A 716 21.05 -1.70 -13.52
C SER A 716 19.90 -1.81 -12.54
N LYS A 717 20.24 -1.80 -11.25
CA LYS A 717 19.28 -1.77 -10.15
C LYS A 717 19.80 -0.79 -9.10
N SER A 718 18.94 0.08 -8.57
CA SER A 718 19.33 0.92 -7.43
C SER A 718 19.68 0.07 -6.22
N LEU A 719 20.74 0.44 -5.50
CA LEU A 719 21.02 -0.14 -4.20
C LEU A 719 19.88 0.25 -3.23
N ASP A 720 19.39 -0.74 -2.51
CA ASP A 720 18.30 -0.64 -1.56
C ASP A 720 18.75 0.17 -0.33
N LYS A 721 18.08 1.30 -0.09
CA LYS A 721 18.26 2.16 1.10
C LYS A 721 17.27 1.78 2.18
N LEU A 722 17.38 0.58 2.72
CA LEU A 722 16.49 0.12 3.78
C LEU A 722 16.63 0.99 5.03
N PHE A 723 17.86 1.41 5.32
CA PHE A 723 18.21 2.32 6.40
C PHE A 723 19.25 3.32 5.91
N SER A 724 18.94 4.62 6.00
CA SER A 724 19.92 5.67 5.77
C SER A 724 20.99 5.63 6.85
N ASP A 725 22.25 5.85 6.47
CA ASP A 725 23.36 5.98 7.41
C ASP A 725 23.67 4.71 8.23
N SER A 726 23.36 3.53 7.68
CA SER A 726 23.85 2.23 8.18
C SER A 726 24.25 1.30 7.04
N TRP A 727 25.02 0.26 7.37
CA TRP A 727 25.34 -0.83 6.44
C TRP A 727 24.09 -1.68 6.18
N ASN A 728 23.81 -1.90 4.89
CA ASN A 728 22.71 -2.74 4.43
C ASN A 728 23.23 -3.77 3.43
N GLU A 729 22.82 -5.02 3.57
CA GLU A 729 23.08 -6.02 2.55
C GLU A 729 22.26 -5.71 1.30
N ASN A 730 22.92 -5.77 0.15
CA ASN A 730 22.36 -5.53 -1.16
C ASN A 730 22.68 -6.70 -2.07
N GLN A 731 21.70 -7.12 -2.85
CA GLN A 731 21.83 -8.27 -3.74
C GLN A 731 21.31 -7.98 -5.14
N PHE A 732 22.00 -8.59 -6.09
CA PHE A 732 21.76 -8.48 -7.52
C PHE A 732 21.85 -9.87 -8.14
N ARG A 733 20.89 -10.21 -9.00
CA ARG A 733 20.82 -11.51 -9.65
C ARG A 733 20.19 -11.34 -11.02
N ILE A 734 20.75 -11.98 -12.04
CA ILE A 734 20.20 -11.97 -13.38
C ILE A 734 20.54 -13.25 -14.13
N PHE A 735 19.57 -13.77 -14.88
CA PHE A 735 19.75 -14.89 -15.79
C PHE A 735 20.10 -14.36 -17.18
N LEU A 736 21.16 -14.89 -17.78
CA LEU A 736 21.68 -14.44 -19.07
C LEU A 736 21.90 -15.63 -20.00
N ASN A 737 21.46 -15.50 -21.24
CA ASN A 737 21.96 -16.34 -22.33
C ASN A 737 23.29 -15.74 -22.81
N ILE A 738 24.39 -16.46 -22.59
CA ILE A 738 25.75 -16.00 -22.89
C ILE A 738 26.27 -16.44 -24.26
N ASP A 739 25.62 -17.40 -24.93
CA ASP A 739 26.07 -17.91 -26.24
C ASP A 739 26.14 -16.80 -27.31
N GLN A 740 25.24 -15.83 -27.22
CA GLN A 740 25.19 -14.68 -28.13
C GLN A 740 26.28 -13.61 -27.83
N TYR A 741 27.05 -13.75 -26.75
CA TYR A 741 28.03 -12.78 -26.29
C TYR A 741 29.48 -13.29 -26.34
N ASN A 742 29.77 -14.33 -27.13
CA ASN A 742 31.15 -14.79 -27.35
C ASN A 742 32.07 -13.64 -27.83
N GLY A 743 33.28 -13.59 -27.29
CA GLY A 743 34.26 -12.52 -27.51
C GLY A 743 33.92 -11.18 -26.86
N HIS A 744 32.94 -11.12 -25.95
CA HIS A 744 32.63 -9.95 -25.13
C HIS A 744 33.23 -10.06 -23.72
N ILE A 745 33.25 -8.94 -23.02
CA ILE A 745 33.68 -8.82 -21.62
C ILE A 745 32.46 -8.54 -20.76
N LEU A 746 32.22 -9.38 -19.76
CA LEU A 746 31.24 -9.14 -18.71
C LEU A 746 31.90 -8.31 -17.60
N SER A 747 31.26 -7.19 -17.24
CA SER A 747 31.71 -6.28 -16.19
C SER A 747 30.60 -6.03 -15.17
N PHE A 748 30.94 -6.09 -13.90
CA PHE A 748 30.04 -5.81 -12.78
C PHE A 748 30.65 -4.78 -11.84
N TYR A 749 29.90 -3.74 -11.49
CA TYR A 749 30.37 -2.68 -10.60
C TYR A 749 29.20 -1.90 -10.01
N ILE A 750 29.49 -1.09 -9.01
CA ILE A 750 28.56 -0.14 -8.41
C ILE A 750 28.92 1.26 -8.90
N TRP A 751 27.94 1.95 -9.46
CA TRP A 751 28.06 3.31 -9.99
C TRP A 751 27.26 4.28 -9.13
N ASN A 752 27.86 5.40 -8.71
CA ASN A 752 27.16 6.46 -8.00
C ASN A 752 26.96 7.67 -8.93
N PRO A 753 25.92 7.69 -9.78
CA PRO A 753 25.72 8.74 -10.79
C PRO A 753 25.53 10.10 -10.14
N ASP A 754 24.52 10.22 -9.28
CA ASP A 754 24.15 11.49 -8.66
C ASP A 754 23.75 11.26 -7.22
N GLY A 755 24.70 11.46 -6.32
CA GLY A 755 24.46 11.31 -4.90
C GLY A 755 25.68 11.60 -4.04
N ASP A 756 25.47 11.64 -2.73
CA ASP A 756 26.55 11.71 -1.77
C ASP A 756 27.42 10.44 -1.85
N THR A 757 28.67 10.55 -1.41
CA THR A 757 29.58 9.41 -1.31
C THR A 757 28.92 8.23 -0.59
N CYS A 758 29.09 7.03 -1.14
CA CYS A 758 28.68 5.79 -0.48
C CYS A 758 29.89 4.89 -0.25
N TRP A 759 29.70 3.86 0.57
CA TRP A 759 30.72 2.86 0.83
C TRP A 759 30.13 1.49 0.57
N ILE A 760 30.96 0.61 0.03
CA ILE A 760 30.62 -0.80 -0.13
C ILE A 760 31.71 -1.65 0.51
N ASP A 761 31.33 -2.83 0.97
CA ASP A 761 32.22 -3.78 1.61
C ASP A 761 31.72 -5.20 1.31
N ASP A 762 32.60 -6.19 1.45
CA ASP A 762 32.31 -7.60 1.18
C ASP A 762 31.56 -7.82 -0.16
N LEU A 763 32.13 -7.34 -1.27
CA LEU A 763 31.54 -7.45 -2.59
C LEU A 763 31.79 -8.86 -3.16
N ILE A 764 30.73 -9.64 -3.35
CA ILE A 764 30.77 -11.03 -3.79
C ILE A 764 30.14 -11.11 -5.18
N VAL A 765 30.75 -11.90 -6.07
CA VAL A 765 30.22 -12.30 -7.37
C VAL A 765 30.25 -13.82 -7.45
N SER A 766 29.14 -14.41 -7.92
CA SER A 766 28.98 -15.83 -8.18
C SER A 766 28.30 -16.02 -9.53
N ILE A 767 28.80 -16.96 -10.33
CA ILE A 767 28.21 -17.34 -11.62
C ILE A 767 27.85 -18.82 -11.56
N ASN A 768 26.57 -19.14 -11.69
CA ASN A 768 26.05 -20.50 -11.70
C ASN A 768 25.55 -20.88 -13.09
N ASN A 769 25.45 -22.19 -13.36
CA ASN A 769 24.78 -22.75 -14.55
C ASN A 769 23.27 -22.60 -14.48
#